data_AF-A0A4P8L321-F1
#
_entry.id   AF-A0A4P8L321-F1
#
_cell.length_a   1.000
_cell.length_b   1.000
_cell.length_c   1.000
_cell.angle_alpha   90.00
_cell.angle_beta   90.00
_cell.angle_gamma   90.00
#
_symmetry.space_group_name_H-M   'P 1'
#
loop_
_entity.id
_entity.type
_entity.pdbx_description
1 polymer ?
#
loop_
_entity_poly.entity_id
_entity_poly.type
_entity_poly.pdbx_seq_one_letter_code
_entity_poly.pdbx_strand_id
1 'polypeptide(L)'
;MLTTPIFRPWRPLWDAQLADATRQLDELAKERQKGRQVPPPVHDWSDAQRVLLAAHLAKGRVSSVKFMQDKIEPLLKACVWPRWLLLEAALDHAATSGDLHLSALILRSQIEELDALRTVAIVLSCREQGSWNAEAMANAIQTMTKRVLPRLETKTDEQLIEQATDAATAATRSEPLQRVFDRLSEYVHPNYGSHVLTVRPHGVEAAKVFVEAFVSIYEAFLSLPWAKDGDDSREEPTQRGQTDSRDPYLILADDTIPTLKPAFPGVGEKKWDDAAECFRHRAACENNWAALEDLPTDIEAIRALSANSVPSDSWPEALRTVAGQNRYAFLVAQEHRLAQDAAHLVAGTGLCDDKERLSVLVLVSGLNFAINVTEHKLDLLARQAARLINAENVLGATLAVRSMLEHHAVAIELGDKLRALWERAEKGAPNAPQVAEAFAEAEKQIARVLAGSSQPSEVSSSWRSLWQETIRRPYNVLGPVKALDAAQPGFLKTYGLLSHIVHGTVCTGGDLLGTRSGGSKAGHPMLAQLILNLARLCDTDAILDRQAVSMTVAHRLDVLRRDPSGLGERIKAMNLLEGQKLKPGRDIFGSGTANDPYRFRDGLLYHDAYYHYLAQEGIQVRNRRLEQLSGGFGDRVEAEDGRVLYFLNDKLHLQ
;
A
#
# COMPACT_ATOMS: atom_id res chain seq x y z
N MET A 1 -20.14 2.04 13.13
CA MET A 1 -20.93 3.28 13.02
C MET A 1 -19.96 4.41 12.76
N LEU A 2 -20.24 5.31 11.82
CA LEU A 2 -19.34 6.40 11.45
C LEU A 2 -19.24 7.45 12.58
N THR A 3 -18.04 7.75 13.04
CA THR A 3 -17.77 8.68 14.14
C THR A 3 -17.77 10.11 13.63
N THR A 4 -18.70 10.94 14.10
CA THR A 4 -18.73 12.37 13.77
C THR A 4 -17.93 13.20 14.78
N PRO A 5 -17.16 14.21 14.35
CA PRO A 5 -17.00 14.65 12.96
C PRO A 5 -16.14 13.66 12.14
N ILE A 6 -16.52 13.40 10.90
CA ILE A 6 -15.77 12.48 10.02
C ILE A 6 -14.43 13.11 9.65
N PHE A 7 -13.38 12.29 9.55
CA PHE A 7 -11.99 12.73 9.41
C PHE A 7 -11.51 13.63 10.55
N ARG A 8 -12.06 13.45 11.77
CA ARG A 8 -11.78 14.24 12.97
C ARG A 8 -10.33 14.74 13.11
N PRO A 9 -9.28 13.91 12.92
CA PRO A 9 -7.90 14.38 13.10
C PRO A 9 -7.47 15.51 12.15
N TRP A 10 -8.12 15.63 10.99
CA TRP A 10 -7.81 16.63 9.97
C TRP A 10 -8.79 17.82 9.95
N ARG A 11 -9.94 17.70 10.62
CA ARG A 11 -10.99 18.73 10.65
C ARG A 11 -10.54 20.12 11.08
N PRO A 12 -9.66 20.29 12.07
CA PRO A 12 -9.16 21.62 12.43
C PRO A 12 -8.49 22.37 11.27
N LEU A 13 -7.92 21.65 10.30
CA LEU A 13 -7.31 22.24 9.11
C LEU A 13 -8.33 22.47 7.99
N TRP A 14 -9.23 21.51 7.80
CA TRP A 14 -10.16 21.50 6.67
C TRP A 14 -11.34 22.45 6.87
N ASP A 15 -11.86 22.57 8.09
CA ASP A 15 -13.04 23.39 8.38
C ASP A 15 -12.79 24.88 8.12
N ALA A 16 -11.55 25.35 8.24
CA ALA A 16 -11.18 26.73 7.91
C ALA A 16 -11.48 27.11 6.44
N GLN A 17 -11.54 26.12 5.54
CA GLN A 17 -11.67 26.34 4.10
C GLN A 17 -12.90 25.67 3.48
N LEU A 18 -13.45 24.64 4.14
CA LEU A 18 -14.52 23.78 3.61
C LEU A 18 -15.75 23.68 4.54
N ALA A 19 -15.92 24.63 5.48
CA ALA A 19 -16.90 24.57 6.57
C ALA A 19 -18.32 24.09 6.16
N ASP A 20 -18.86 24.58 5.04
CA ASP A 20 -20.20 24.18 4.60
C ASP A 20 -20.23 22.74 4.07
N ALA A 21 -19.22 22.36 3.27
CA ALA A 21 -19.11 21.02 2.72
C ALA A 21 -18.81 19.97 3.81
N THR A 22 -17.98 20.32 4.80
CA THR A 22 -17.68 19.43 5.93
C THR A 22 -18.85 19.31 6.91
N ARG A 23 -19.72 20.33 7.02
CA ARG A 23 -20.99 20.23 7.74
C ARG A 23 -21.96 19.28 7.04
N GLN A 24 -22.13 19.42 5.72
CA GLN A 24 -22.97 18.50 4.92
C GLN A 24 -22.51 17.05 5.06
N LEU A 25 -21.20 16.83 5.06
CA LEU A 25 -20.59 15.52 5.31
C LEU A 25 -21.07 14.93 6.66
N ASP A 26 -20.96 15.70 7.74
CA ASP A 26 -21.37 15.25 9.08
C ASP A 26 -22.90 15.05 9.20
N GLU A 27 -23.70 15.86 8.48
CA GLU A 27 -25.15 15.70 8.40
C GLU A 27 -25.54 14.40 7.70
N LEU A 28 -24.88 14.06 6.58
CA LEU A 28 -25.07 12.78 5.88
C LEU A 28 -24.65 11.60 6.75
N ALA A 29 -23.54 11.71 7.48
CA ALA A 29 -23.12 10.68 8.43
C ALA A 29 -24.16 10.46 9.53
N LYS A 30 -24.70 11.55 10.13
CA LYS A 30 -25.78 11.49 11.13
C LYS A 30 -27.08 10.91 10.57
N GLU A 31 -27.41 11.20 9.31
CA GLU A 31 -28.58 10.61 8.66
C GLU A 31 -28.38 9.11 8.46
N ARG A 32 -27.20 8.70 7.95
CA ARG A 32 -26.85 7.31 7.75
C ARG A 32 -26.88 6.50 9.04
N GLN A 33 -26.45 7.09 10.16
CA GLN A 33 -26.50 6.49 11.50
C GLN A 33 -27.91 6.08 11.96
N LYS A 34 -28.98 6.66 11.38
CA LYS A 34 -30.37 6.29 11.69
C LYS A 34 -30.83 5.00 11.00
N GLY A 35 -30.16 4.62 9.91
CA GLY A 35 -30.44 3.37 9.19
C GLY A 35 -29.75 2.16 9.83
N ARG A 36 -29.97 0.97 9.26
CA ARG A 36 -29.45 -0.31 9.78
C ARG A 36 -27.95 -0.27 10.06
N GLN A 37 -27.56 -0.80 11.22
CA GLN A 37 -26.15 -0.95 11.62
C GLN A 37 -25.69 -2.41 11.60
N VAL A 38 -26.62 -3.35 11.44
CA VAL A 38 -26.37 -4.79 11.31
C VAL A 38 -27.14 -5.36 10.12
N PRO A 39 -26.63 -6.41 9.45
CA PRO A 39 -27.41 -7.08 8.41
C PRO A 39 -28.67 -7.72 9.02
N PRO A 40 -29.82 -7.70 8.31
CA PRO A 40 -31.02 -8.36 8.81
C PRO A 40 -30.84 -9.88 8.82
N PRO A 41 -31.47 -10.60 9.76
CA PRO A 41 -31.35 -12.05 9.85
C PRO A 41 -31.97 -12.74 8.62
N VAL A 42 -31.30 -13.77 8.12
CA VAL A 42 -31.84 -14.65 7.09
C VAL A 42 -32.41 -15.90 7.77
N HIS A 43 -33.73 -16.03 7.76
CA HIS A 43 -34.43 -17.24 8.20
C HIS A 43 -34.35 -18.33 7.11
N ASP A 44 -34.23 -19.60 7.50
CA ASP A 44 -34.23 -20.78 6.61
C ASP A 44 -33.16 -20.78 5.49
N TRP A 45 -31.88 -20.66 5.86
CA TRP A 45 -30.73 -20.74 4.95
C TRP A 45 -30.71 -21.94 3.99
N SER A 46 -31.26 -23.09 4.41
CA SER A 46 -31.35 -24.29 3.58
C SER A 46 -32.32 -24.11 2.41
N ASP A 47 -33.41 -23.36 2.60
CA ASP A 47 -34.35 -23.01 1.54
C ASP A 47 -33.73 -21.97 0.60
N ALA A 48 -33.06 -20.96 1.15
CA ALA A 48 -32.32 -19.96 0.38
C ALA A 48 -31.28 -20.59 -0.56
N GLN A 49 -30.51 -21.58 -0.10
CA GLN A 49 -29.55 -22.31 -0.94
C GLN A 49 -30.22 -23.09 -2.09
N ARG A 50 -31.35 -23.75 -1.83
CA ARG A 50 -32.11 -24.47 -2.86
C ARG A 50 -32.67 -23.52 -3.91
N VAL A 51 -33.20 -22.37 -3.48
CA VAL A 51 -33.70 -21.31 -4.35
C VAL A 51 -32.59 -20.76 -5.24
N LEU A 52 -31.40 -20.48 -4.69
CA LEU A 52 -30.25 -20.02 -5.46
C LEU A 52 -29.77 -21.06 -6.46
N LEU A 53 -29.69 -22.33 -6.07
CA LEU A 53 -29.31 -23.41 -6.97
C LEU A 53 -30.31 -23.55 -8.13
N ALA A 54 -31.61 -23.49 -7.85
CA ALA A 54 -32.65 -23.52 -8.87
C ALA A 54 -32.54 -22.31 -9.81
N ALA A 55 -32.34 -21.10 -9.28
CA ALA A 55 -32.15 -19.89 -10.08
C ALA A 55 -30.88 -19.96 -10.95
N HIS A 56 -29.80 -20.53 -10.42
CA HIS A 56 -28.56 -20.75 -11.17
C HIS A 56 -28.74 -21.73 -12.32
N LEU A 57 -29.34 -22.89 -12.07
CA LEU A 57 -29.66 -23.89 -13.09
C LEU A 57 -30.60 -23.34 -14.18
N ALA A 58 -31.51 -22.44 -13.79
CA ALA A 58 -32.40 -21.74 -14.71
C ALA A 58 -31.74 -20.54 -15.42
N LYS A 59 -30.44 -20.31 -15.25
CA LYS A 59 -29.70 -19.15 -15.80
C LYS A 59 -30.35 -17.80 -15.43
N GLY A 60 -30.81 -17.67 -14.19
CA GLY A 60 -31.49 -16.47 -13.66
C GLY A 60 -32.95 -16.32 -14.11
N ARG A 61 -33.50 -17.24 -14.91
CA ARG A 61 -34.91 -17.18 -15.31
C ARG A 61 -35.79 -17.57 -14.13
N VAL A 62 -36.63 -16.63 -13.71
CA VAL A 62 -37.61 -16.84 -12.63
C VAL A 62 -39.02 -16.96 -13.23
N SER A 63 -39.76 -17.96 -12.76
CA SER A 63 -41.05 -18.39 -13.32
C SER A 63 -42.22 -17.43 -13.04
N SER A 64 -42.11 -16.57 -12.01
CA SER A 64 -43.15 -15.58 -11.69
C SER A 64 -42.62 -14.45 -10.78
N VAL A 65 -43.31 -13.31 -10.81
CA VAL A 65 -43.10 -12.18 -9.88
C VAL A 65 -43.22 -12.63 -8.43
N LYS A 66 -44.19 -13.51 -8.14
CA LYS A 66 -44.43 -14.04 -6.80
C LYS A 66 -43.23 -14.83 -6.26
N PHE A 67 -42.58 -15.66 -7.09
CA PHE A 67 -41.37 -16.37 -6.66
C PHE A 67 -40.23 -15.40 -6.34
N MET A 68 -40.05 -14.36 -7.16
CA MET A 68 -39.06 -13.32 -6.90
C MET A 68 -39.32 -12.66 -5.53
N GLN A 69 -40.56 -12.25 -5.26
CA GLN A 69 -40.98 -11.61 -4.01
C GLN A 69 -40.84 -12.53 -2.79
N ASP A 70 -41.33 -13.76 -2.89
CA ASP A 70 -41.41 -14.66 -1.73
C ASP A 70 -40.06 -15.30 -1.38
N LYS A 71 -39.15 -15.44 -2.36
CA LYS A 71 -37.94 -16.26 -2.19
C LYS A 71 -36.62 -15.53 -2.44
N ILE A 72 -36.55 -14.60 -3.38
CA ILE A 72 -35.28 -13.94 -3.74
C ILE A 72 -35.15 -12.57 -3.06
N GLU A 73 -36.23 -11.79 -2.98
CA GLU A 73 -36.21 -10.45 -2.40
C GLU A 73 -35.76 -10.42 -0.93
N PRO A 74 -36.26 -11.29 -0.03
CA PRO A 74 -35.83 -11.29 1.38
C PRO A 74 -34.32 -11.55 1.51
N LEU A 75 -33.80 -12.45 0.67
CA LEU A 75 -32.38 -12.78 0.64
C LEU A 75 -31.56 -11.59 0.11
N LEU A 76 -32.00 -10.93 -0.97
CA LEU A 76 -31.32 -9.74 -1.49
C LEU A 76 -31.27 -8.61 -0.46
N LYS A 77 -32.40 -8.34 0.20
CA LYS A 77 -32.49 -7.33 1.27
C LYS A 77 -31.53 -7.60 2.42
N ALA A 78 -31.17 -8.85 2.67
CA ALA A 78 -30.09 -9.18 3.60
C ALA A 78 -28.70 -9.01 2.97
N CYS A 79 -28.49 -9.52 1.77
CA CYS A 79 -27.18 -9.55 1.11
C CYS A 79 -26.60 -8.17 0.75
N VAL A 80 -27.42 -7.12 0.66
CA VAL A 80 -26.95 -5.76 0.35
C VAL A 80 -26.14 -5.09 1.49
N TRP A 81 -26.28 -5.57 2.72
CA TRP A 81 -25.70 -4.90 3.90
C TRP A 81 -24.27 -5.27 4.27
N PRO A 82 -23.84 -6.55 4.29
CA PRO A 82 -22.58 -6.96 4.92
C PRO A 82 -21.35 -6.25 4.36
N ARG A 83 -21.23 -6.17 3.03
CA ARG A 83 -20.09 -5.51 2.38
C ARG A 83 -20.10 -4.01 2.66
N TRP A 84 -21.26 -3.37 2.53
CA TRP A 84 -21.42 -1.95 2.85
C TRP A 84 -21.02 -1.65 4.30
N LEU A 85 -21.53 -2.42 5.27
CA LEU A 85 -21.24 -2.23 6.70
C LEU A 85 -19.76 -2.48 7.03
N LEU A 86 -19.12 -3.46 6.39
CA LEU A 86 -17.67 -3.67 6.53
C LEU A 86 -16.86 -2.50 5.94
N LEU A 87 -17.23 -1.99 4.77
CA LEU A 87 -16.57 -0.81 4.18
C LEU A 87 -16.78 0.43 5.06
N GLU A 88 -18.00 0.63 5.58
CA GLU A 88 -18.33 1.74 6.46
C GLU A 88 -17.55 1.68 7.79
N ALA A 89 -17.45 0.49 8.40
CA ALA A 89 -16.64 0.28 9.59
C ALA A 89 -15.14 0.48 9.30
N ALA A 90 -14.65 0.04 8.13
CA ALA A 90 -13.26 0.29 7.73
C ALA A 90 -13.01 1.79 7.51
N LEU A 91 -13.96 2.50 6.91
CA LEU A 91 -13.87 3.95 6.69
C LEU A 91 -13.82 4.68 8.02
N ASP A 92 -14.65 4.27 9.00
CA ASP A 92 -14.61 4.84 10.34
C ASP A 92 -13.22 4.69 10.97
N HIS A 93 -12.63 3.49 10.92
CA HIS A 93 -11.27 3.26 11.41
C HIS A 93 -10.22 4.12 10.70
N ALA A 94 -10.27 4.20 9.37
CA ALA A 94 -9.32 5.00 8.58
C ALA A 94 -9.49 6.50 8.86
N ALA A 95 -10.73 7.01 8.89
CA ALA A 95 -11.04 8.41 9.10
C ALA A 95 -10.71 8.87 10.54
N THR A 96 -10.95 8.02 11.55
CA THR A 96 -10.64 8.33 12.95
C THR A 96 -9.15 8.25 13.27
N SER A 97 -8.40 7.37 12.59
CA SER A 97 -6.92 7.32 12.70
C SER A 97 -6.23 8.40 11.85
N GLY A 98 -6.94 9.00 10.89
CA GLY A 98 -6.41 10.01 9.99
C GLY A 98 -5.67 9.44 8.78
N ASP A 99 -5.85 8.15 8.46
CA ASP A 99 -5.25 7.51 7.28
C ASP A 99 -6.03 7.83 6.01
N LEU A 100 -5.56 8.83 5.26
CA LEU A 100 -6.18 9.25 4.01
C LEU A 100 -5.98 8.24 2.87
N HIS A 101 -4.87 7.49 2.86
CA HIS A 101 -4.60 6.53 1.79
C HIS A 101 -5.56 5.35 1.85
N LEU A 102 -5.75 4.77 3.05
CA LEU A 102 -6.74 3.73 3.26
C LEU A 102 -8.17 4.27 3.05
N SER A 103 -8.45 5.50 3.49
CA SER A 103 -9.75 6.12 3.24
C SER A 103 -10.06 6.24 1.75
N ALA A 104 -9.07 6.57 0.91
CA ALA A 104 -9.25 6.66 -0.53
C ALA A 104 -9.55 5.29 -1.15
N LEU A 105 -8.84 4.24 -0.70
CA LEU A 105 -9.10 2.85 -1.11
C LEU A 105 -10.54 2.44 -0.79
N ILE A 106 -11.01 2.76 0.43
CA ILE A 106 -12.34 2.38 0.90
C ILE A 106 -13.44 3.16 0.17
N LEU A 107 -13.32 4.49 0.07
CA LEU A 107 -14.31 5.31 -0.64
C LEU A 107 -14.43 4.90 -2.11
N ARG A 108 -13.30 4.61 -2.77
CA ARG A 108 -13.31 4.08 -4.14
C ARG A 108 -14.04 2.75 -4.23
N SER A 109 -13.79 1.83 -3.29
CA SER A 109 -14.50 0.54 -3.24
C SER A 109 -15.98 0.68 -2.88
N GLN A 110 -16.39 1.68 -2.09
CA GLN A 110 -17.80 1.97 -1.84
C GLN A 110 -18.53 2.40 -3.12
N ILE A 111 -17.87 3.12 -4.04
CA ILE A 111 -18.45 3.45 -5.35
C ILE A 111 -18.71 2.17 -6.17
N GLU A 112 -17.75 1.25 -6.20
CA GLU A 112 -17.94 -0.04 -6.90
C GLU A 112 -19.02 -0.91 -6.26
N GLU A 113 -19.18 -0.83 -4.93
CA GLU A 113 -20.27 -1.49 -4.23
C GLU A 113 -21.62 -0.85 -4.59
N LEU A 114 -21.69 0.49 -4.67
CA LEU A 114 -22.88 1.22 -5.10
C LEU A 114 -23.34 0.82 -6.50
N ASP A 115 -22.42 0.55 -7.43
CA ASP A 115 -22.79 0.08 -8.78
C ASP A 115 -23.56 -1.27 -8.70
N ALA A 116 -23.13 -2.19 -7.82
CA ALA A 116 -23.83 -3.44 -7.58
C ALA A 116 -25.17 -3.22 -6.85
N LEU A 117 -25.20 -2.35 -5.84
CA LEU A 117 -26.41 -2.04 -5.07
C LEU A 117 -27.49 -1.35 -5.92
N ARG A 118 -27.11 -0.46 -6.85
CA ARG A 118 -28.06 0.16 -7.80
C ARG A 118 -28.71 -0.88 -8.71
N THR A 119 -27.98 -1.91 -9.11
CA THR A 119 -28.55 -3.05 -9.87
C THR A 119 -29.61 -3.79 -9.04
N VAL A 120 -29.37 -4.00 -7.75
CA VAL A 120 -30.37 -4.57 -6.83
C VAL A 120 -31.59 -3.65 -6.69
N ALA A 121 -31.39 -2.34 -6.58
CA ALA A 121 -32.48 -1.38 -6.48
C ALA A 121 -33.40 -1.40 -7.71
N ILE A 122 -32.84 -1.52 -8.91
CA ILE A 122 -33.62 -1.69 -10.16
C ILE A 122 -34.49 -2.94 -10.08
N VAL A 123 -33.91 -4.08 -9.68
CA VAL A 123 -34.64 -5.35 -9.53
C VAL A 123 -35.80 -5.23 -8.54
N LEU A 124 -35.55 -4.62 -7.39
CA LEU A 124 -36.58 -4.43 -6.36
C LEU A 124 -37.65 -3.40 -6.78
N SER A 125 -37.30 -2.42 -7.62
CA SER A 125 -38.21 -1.37 -8.10
C SER A 125 -39.12 -1.82 -9.25
N CYS A 126 -38.78 -2.90 -9.98
CA CYS A 126 -39.67 -3.51 -10.98
C CYS A 126 -41.04 -3.94 -10.42
N ARG A 127 -41.19 -3.95 -9.08
CA ARG A 127 -42.42 -4.11 -8.30
C ARG A 127 -43.52 -3.10 -8.66
N GLU A 128 -43.17 -1.85 -8.96
CA GLU A 128 -44.12 -0.73 -8.93
C GLU A 128 -44.72 -0.36 -10.30
N GLN A 129 -44.09 -0.81 -11.39
CA GLN A 129 -44.43 -0.33 -12.75
C GLN A 129 -45.14 -1.37 -13.64
N GLY A 130 -45.39 -2.59 -13.16
CA GLY A 130 -46.18 -3.60 -13.88
C GLY A 130 -45.55 -4.19 -15.16
N SER A 131 -44.36 -3.75 -15.58
CA SER A 131 -43.67 -4.26 -16.78
C SER A 131 -42.63 -5.33 -16.42
N TRP A 132 -43.06 -6.58 -16.21
CA TRP A 132 -42.13 -7.71 -16.04
C TRP A 132 -41.41 -8.02 -17.35
N ASN A 133 -40.13 -7.64 -17.45
CA ASN A 133 -39.25 -8.08 -18.53
C ASN A 133 -38.39 -9.25 -18.04
N ALA A 134 -38.74 -10.46 -18.47
CA ALA A 134 -38.07 -11.69 -18.03
C ALA A 134 -36.58 -11.76 -18.41
N GLU A 135 -36.19 -11.17 -19.54
CA GLU A 135 -34.80 -11.16 -20.00
C GLU A 135 -33.95 -10.16 -19.21
N ALA A 136 -34.45 -8.93 -19.03
CA ALA A 136 -33.78 -7.94 -18.21
C ALA A 136 -33.64 -8.42 -16.75
N MET A 137 -34.67 -9.08 -16.22
CA MET A 137 -34.65 -9.66 -14.88
C MET A 137 -33.67 -10.83 -14.77
N ALA A 138 -33.61 -11.72 -15.78
CA ALA A 138 -32.64 -12.81 -15.79
C ALA A 138 -31.19 -12.28 -15.82
N ASN A 139 -30.91 -11.25 -16.61
CA ASN A 139 -29.60 -10.60 -16.64
C ASN A 139 -29.25 -9.97 -15.28
N ALA A 140 -30.20 -9.27 -14.66
CA ALA A 140 -29.99 -8.67 -13.34
C ALA A 140 -29.76 -9.73 -12.25
N ILE A 141 -30.51 -10.83 -12.24
CA ILE A 141 -30.31 -11.96 -11.33
C ILE A 141 -28.94 -12.61 -11.54
N GLN A 142 -28.49 -12.77 -12.79
CA GLN A 142 -27.14 -13.26 -13.06
C GLN A 142 -26.06 -12.32 -12.50
N THR A 143 -26.23 -11.01 -12.63
CA THR A 143 -25.31 -10.02 -12.03
C THR A 143 -25.30 -10.13 -10.51
N MET A 144 -26.48 -10.25 -9.87
CA MET A 144 -26.58 -10.42 -8.41
C MET A 144 -25.96 -11.73 -7.93
N THR A 145 -26.11 -12.83 -8.67
CA THR A 145 -25.44 -14.11 -8.35
C THR A 145 -23.93 -14.02 -8.38
N LYS A 146 -23.37 -13.12 -9.20
CA LYS A 146 -21.91 -12.91 -9.29
C LYS A 146 -21.35 -11.98 -8.23
N ARG A 147 -22.16 -11.08 -7.65
CA ARG A 147 -21.68 -9.93 -6.87
C ARG A 147 -22.30 -9.80 -5.47
N VAL A 148 -23.54 -10.24 -5.28
CA VAL A 148 -24.35 -9.92 -4.10
C VAL A 148 -24.76 -11.19 -3.35
N LEU A 149 -25.33 -12.16 -4.07
CA LEU A 149 -25.85 -13.40 -3.48
C LEU A 149 -24.73 -14.36 -3.06
N PRO A 150 -25.01 -15.33 -2.17
CA PRO A 150 -24.05 -16.36 -1.80
C PRO A 150 -23.55 -17.13 -3.01
N ARG A 151 -22.25 -17.39 -3.08
CA ARG A 151 -21.68 -18.18 -4.16
C ARG A 151 -22.03 -19.65 -3.99
N LEU A 152 -22.36 -20.30 -5.10
CA LEU A 152 -22.59 -21.74 -5.17
C LEU A 152 -21.29 -22.53 -5.36
N GLU A 153 -20.29 -21.90 -5.96
CA GLU A 153 -19.00 -22.51 -6.30
C GLU A 153 -17.84 -21.58 -5.92
N THR A 154 -16.74 -22.16 -5.46
CA THR A 154 -15.48 -21.44 -5.28
C THR A 154 -14.81 -21.23 -6.63
N LYS A 155 -14.17 -20.08 -6.83
CA LYS A 155 -13.36 -19.85 -8.03
C LYS A 155 -12.17 -20.82 -8.08
N THR A 156 -11.86 -21.33 -9.27
CA THR A 156 -10.63 -22.10 -9.51
C THR A 156 -9.40 -21.19 -9.50
N ASP A 157 -8.21 -21.77 -9.43
CA ASP A 157 -6.95 -21.03 -9.44
C ASP A 157 -6.79 -20.20 -10.72
N GLU A 158 -7.19 -20.73 -11.87
CA GLU A 158 -7.17 -20.04 -13.15
C GLU A 158 -8.11 -18.83 -13.14
N GLN A 159 -9.32 -19.02 -12.61
CA GLN A 159 -10.32 -17.95 -12.50
C GLN A 159 -9.93 -16.85 -11.52
N LEU A 160 -9.04 -17.12 -10.57
CA LEU A 160 -8.52 -16.12 -9.63
C LEU A 160 -7.41 -15.26 -10.26
N ILE A 161 -6.71 -15.77 -11.26
CA ILE A 161 -5.64 -15.05 -11.96
C ILE A 161 -6.22 -14.13 -13.06
N GLU A 162 -7.41 -14.43 -13.56
CA GLU A 162 -8.16 -13.54 -14.44
C GLU A 162 -8.46 -12.20 -13.75
N GLN A 163 -8.44 -11.11 -14.51
CA GLN A 163 -8.76 -9.81 -13.96
C GLN A 163 -10.22 -9.81 -13.49
N ALA A 164 -10.42 -9.49 -12.21
CA ALA A 164 -11.74 -9.16 -11.70
C ALA A 164 -12.22 -7.88 -12.41
N THR A 165 -13.12 -8.01 -13.39
CA THR A 165 -13.71 -6.87 -14.11
C THR A 165 -15.22 -6.89 -13.97
N ASP A 166 -15.78 -5.70 -13.77
CA ASP A 166 -17.22 -5.46 -13.86
C ASP A 166 -17.50 -4.24 -14.75
N ALA A 167 -16.84 -4.20 -15.91
CA ALA A 167 -16.91 -3.07 -16.85
C ALA A 167 -18.34 -2.75 -17.27
N ALA A 168 -19.20 -3.76 -17.39
CA ALA A 168 -20.61 -3.58 -17.75
C ALA A 168 -21.39 -2.82 -16.67
N THR A 169 -21.21 -3.16 -15.39
CA THR A 169 -21.87 -2.46 -14.28
C THR A 169 -21.27 -1.06 -14.10
N ALA A 170 -19.95 -0.93 -14.20
CA ALA A 170 -19.25 0.36 -14.11
C ALA A 170 -19.69 1.35 -15.22
N ALA A 171 -20.06 0.87 -16.41
CA ALA A 171 -20.56 1.72 -17.49
C ALA A 171 -21.90 2.42 -17.18
N THR A 172 -22.63 1.97 -16.14
CA THR A 172 -23.91 2.56 -15.70
C THR A 172 -23.77 3.56 -14.54
N ARG A 173 -22.53 3.83 -14.13
CA ARG A 173 -22.22 4.77 -13.06
C ARG A 173 -22.67 6.19 -13.41
N SER A 174 -23.30 6.87 -12.47
CA SER A 174 -23.72 8.26 -12.65
C SER A 174 -22.51 9.18 -12.78
N GLU A 175 -22.63 10.28 -13.54
CA GLU A 175 -21.55 11.25 -13.73
C GLU A 175 -20.89 11.75 -12.43
N PRO A 176 -21.64 12.12 -11.35
CA PRO A 176 -21.01 12.56 -10.10
C PRO A 176 -20.11 11.49 -9.48
N LEU A 177 -20.60 10.25 -9.38
CA LEU A 177 -19.85 9.10 -8.87
C LEU A 177 -18.64 8.77 -9.75
N GLN A 178 -18.75 8.87 -11.08
CA GLN A 178 -17.63 8.64 -11.99
C GLN A 178 -16.53 9.69 -11.78
N ARG A 179 -16.91 10.96 -11.65
CA ARG A 179 -15.96 12.06 -11.41
C ARG A 179 -15.17 11.85 -10.12
N VAL A 180 -15.83 11.51 -9.01
CA VAL A 180 -15.12 11.24 -7.75
C VAL A 180 -14.33 9.93 -7.80
N PHE A 181 -14.79 8.91 -8.53
CA PHE A 181 -14.03 7.69 -8.76
C PHE A 181 -12.69 7.95 -9.47
N ASP A 182 -12.71 8.79 -10.50
CA ASP A 182 -11.51 9.15 -11.26
C ASP A 182 -10.54 9.96 -10.41
N ARG A 183 -11.04 10.92 -9.62
CA ARG A 183 -10.21 11.70 -8.67
C ARG A 183 -9.63 10.84 -7.56
N LEU A 184 -10.40 9.93 -6.96
CA LEU A 184 -9.89 8.98 -5.98
C LEU A 184 -8.85 8.03 -6.59
N SER A 185 -9.00 7.67 -7.87
CA SER A 185 -8.05 6.81 -8.57
C SER A 185 -6.63 7.39 -8.64
N GLU A 186 -6.50 8.72 -8.54
CA GLU A 186 -5.20 9.41 -8.42
C GLU A 186 -4.47 9.08 -7.12
N TYR A 187 -5.16 8.61 -6.08
CA TYR A 187 -4.59 8.47 -4.73
C TYR A 187 -4.44 7.04 -4.23
N VAL A 188 -4.93 6.05 -4.99
CA VAL A 188 -5.08 4.66 -4.49
C VAL A 188 -4.07 3.67 -5.02
N HIS A 189 -3.42 3.92 -6.18
CA HIS A 189 -2.37 2.99 -6.62
C HIS A 189 -0.97 3.47 -6.22
N PRO A 190 0.00 2.53 -6.11
CA PRO A 190 1.32 2.81 -5.55
C PRO A 190 2.11 3.89 -6.27
N ASN A 191 1.83 4.04 -7.56
CA ASN A 191 2.54 4.86 -8.54
C ASN A 191 1.75 6.09 -9.02
N TYR A 192 0.57 6.35 -8.43
CA TYR A 192 -0.12 7.63 -8.62
C TYR A 192 0.18 8.57 -7.42
N GLY A 193 -0.57 9.66 -7.33
CA GLY A 193 -0.53 10.68 -6.27
C GLY A 193 -0.74 10.17 -4.83
N SER A 194 -0.77 8.86 -4.55
CA SER A 194 -0.85 8.30 -3.18
C SER A 194 0.26 8.81 -2.25
N HIS A 195 1.45 9.07 -2.81
CA HIS A 195 2.56 9.69 -2.08
C HIS A 195 2.24 11.13 -1.63
N VAL A 196 1.37 11.86 -2.35
CA VAL A 196 0.97 13.22 -1.94
C VAL A 196 0.11 13.19 -0.70
N LEU A 197 -0.80 12.22 -0.57
CA LEU A 197 -1.53 12.01 0.69
C LEU A 197 -0.60 11.67 1.85
N THR A 198 0.59 11.13 1.57
CA THR A 198 1.56 10.75 2.59
C THR A 198 2.40 11.96 3.03
N VAL A 199 2.83 12.81 2.09
CA VAL A 199 3.72 13.95 2.39
C VAL A 199 2.92 15.22 2.72
N ARG A 200 1.79 15.45 2.07
CA ARG A 200 0.94 16.64 2.21
C ARG A 200 -0.50 16.30 2.61
N PRO A 201 -0.73 15.52 3.69
CA PRO A 201 -2.10 15.17 4.11
C PRO A 201 -2.93 16.40 4.56
N HIS A 202 -2.26 17.50 4.91
CA HIS A 202 -2.88 18.77 5.28
C HIS A 202 -3.37 19.59 4.07
N GLY A 203 -3.08 19.14 2.84
CA GLY A 203 -3.41 19.84 1.61
C GLY A 203 -4.92 19.99 1.37
N VAL A 204 -5.31 21.16 0.90
CA VAL A 204 -6.72 21.53 0.66
C VAL A 204 -7.35 20.72 -0.47
N GLU A 205 -6.58 20.41 -1.50
CA GLU A 205 -7.09 19.66 -2.66
C GLU A 205 -7.44 18.23 -2.30
N ALA A 206 -6.60 17.56 -1.50
CA ALA A 206 -6.95 16.26 -0.92
C ALA A 206 -8.25 16.37 -0.10
N ALA A 207 -8.36 17.35 0.80
CA ALA A 207 -9.56 17.57 1.61
C ALA A 207 -10.84 17.70 0.75
N LYS A 208 -10.79 18.51 -0.33
CA LYS A 208 -11.91 18.64 -1.28
C LYS A 208 -12.29 17.31 -1.91
N VAL A 209 -11.32 16.51 -2.36
CA VAL A 209 -11.58 15.18 -2.95
C VAL A 209 -12.30 14.27 -1.97
N PHE A 210 -11.81 14.18 -0.72
CA PHE A 210 -12.41 13.32 0.30
C PHE A 210 -13.81 13.76 0.70
N VAL A 211 -14.02 15.07 0.87
CA VAL A 211 -15.34 15.62 1.22
C VAL A 211 -16.34 15.39 0.08
N GLU A 212 -15.98 15.73 -1.15
CA GLU A 212 -16.85 15.54 -2.33
C GLU A 212 -17.16 14.06 -2.58
N ALA A 213 -16.16 13.18 -2.43
CA ALA A 213 -16.35 11.74 -2.55
C ALA A 213 -17.33 11.22 -1.50
N PHE A 214 -17.12 11.57 -0.22
CA PHE A 214 -18.04 11.15 0.85
C PHE A 214 -19.45 11.64 0.58
N VAL A 215 -19.63 12.94 0.30
CA VAL A 215 -20.96 13.51 0.02
C VAL A 215 -21.64 12.77 -1.13
N SER A 216 -20.96 12.62 -2.27
CA SER A 216 -21.51 11.93 -3.45
C SER A 216 -21.88 10.47 -3.18
N ILE A 217 -21.03 9.75 -2.43
CA ILE A 217 -21.25 8.33 -2.09
C ILE A 217 -22.46 8.18 -1.16
N TYR A 218 -22.54 8.99 -0.10
CA TYR A 218 -23.62 8.84 0.89
C TYR A 218 -24.95 9.42 0.40
N GLU A 219 -24.97 10.45 -0.43
CA GLU A 219 -26.18 10.87 -1.13
C GLU A 219 -26.71 9.77 -2.06
N ALA A 220 -25.82 9.15 -2.86
CA ALA A 220 -26.19 8.03 -3.72
C ALA A 220 -26.67 6.83 -2.91
N PHE A 221 -26.01 6.49 -1.80
CA PHE A 221 -26.43 5.40 -0.92
C PHE A 221 -27.80 5.68 -0.31
N LEU A 222 -28.02 6.87 0.26
CA LEU A 222 -29.27 7.26 0.92
C LEU A 222 -30.46 7.37 -0.05
N SER A 223 -30.19 7.40 -1.37
CA SER A 223 -31.22 7.29 -2.41
C SER A 223 -31.72 5.86 -2.65
N LEU A 224 -31.02 4.84 -2.12
CA LEU A 224 -31.43 3.44 -2.28
C LEU A 224 -32.68 3.13 -1.45
N PRO A 225 -33.60 2.28 -1.96
CA PRO A 225 -34.90 2.04 -1.31
C PRO A 225 -34.84 1.53 0.13
N TRP A 226 -33.78 0.81 0.51
CA TRP A 226 -33.60 0.22 1.83
C TRP A 226 -32.66 1.01 2.75
N ALA A 227 -32.03 2.09 2.26
CA ALA A 227 -30.97 2.77 3.01
C ALA A 227 -31.45 3.39 4.34
N LYS A 228 -32.75 3.72 4.41
CA LYS A 228 -33.42 4.30 5.59
C LYS A 228 -34.13 3.27 6.46
N ASP A 229 -34.06 1.99 6.11
CA ASP A 229 -34.59 0.95 6.98
C ASP A 229 -33.89 1.01 8.34
N GLY A 230 -34.65 0.94 9.43
CA GLY A 230 -34.11 0.86 10.78
C GLY A 230 -33.89 -0.59 11.23
N ASP A 231 -33.22 -0.78 12.36
CA ASP A 231 -33.12 -2.10 12.99
C ASP A 231 -34.47 -2.45 13.66
N ASP A 232 -35.17 -3.47 13.14
CA ASP A 232 -36.49 -3.91 13.64
C ASP A 232 -36.43 -4.51 15.06
N SER A 233 -35.22 -4.81 15.55
CA SER A 233 -34.93 -5.29 16.89
C SER A 233 -33.86 -4.41 17.54
N ARG A 234 -34.20 -3.71 18.63
CA ARG A 234 -33.24 -3.05 19.52
C ARG A 234 -32.42 -4.08 20.30
N GLU A 235 -31.63 -4.89 19.61
CA GLU A 235 -30.40 -5.36 20.24
C GLU A 235 -29.40 -4.22 20.07
N GLU A 236 -29.06 -3.55 21.18
CA GLU A 236 -27.99 -2.56 21.15
C GLU A 236 -26.75 -3.25 20.56
N PRO A 237 -26.16 -2.70 19.48
CA PRO A 237 -24.93 -3.24 18.96
C PRO A 237 -23.93 -3.25 20.11
N THR A 238 -23.41 -4.42 20.50
CA THR A 238 -22.28 -4.50 21.42
C THR A 238 -21.18 -3.64 20.83
N GLN A 239 -20.99 -2.44 21.38
CA GLN A 239 -19.94 -1.52 20.99
C GLN A 239 -18.61 -2.17 21.33
N ARG A 240 -18.07 -2.98 20.42
CA ARG A 240 -16.63 -3.26 20.35
C ARG A 240 -15.96 -2.02 19.74
N GLY A 241 -16.11 -0.91 20.45
CA GLY A 241 -15.54 0.40 20.11
C GLY A 241 -14.61 0.90 21.20
N GLN A 242 -14.16 0.03 22.11
CA GLN A 242 -12.95 0.34 22.86
C GLN A 242 -11.78 0.04 21.93
N THR A 243 -11.20 1.11 21.38
CA THR A 243 -9.83 1.08 20.88
C THR A 243 -8.94 0.67 22.04
N ASP A 244 -8.62 -0.62 22.10
CA ASP A 244 -7.55 -1.12 22.94
C ASP A 244 -6.30 -0.29 22.62
N SER A 245 -5.75 0.36 23.65
CA SER A 245 -4.58 1.23 23.52
C SER A 245 -3.29 0.43 23.28
N ARG A 246 -3.35 -0.91 23.37
CA ARG A 246 -2.24 -1.78 23.01
C ARG A 246 -1.93 -1.66 21.52
N ASP A 247 -0.66 -1.90 21.18
CA ASP A 247 -0.22 -1.93 19.80
C ASP A 247 -1.01 -3.01 19.00
N PRO A 248 -1.52 -2.69 17.80
CA PRO A 248 -2.34 -3.62 17.04
C PRO A 248 -1.61 -4.90 16.63
N TYR A 249 -0.28 -4.88 16.49
CA TYR A 249 0.51 -6.08 16.23
C TYR A 249 0.60 -6.99 17.45
N LEU A 250 0.65 -6.43 18.67
CA LEU A 250 0.61 -7.23 19.89
C LEU A 250 -0.76 -7.90 20.07
N ILE A 251 -1.85 -7.18 19.83
CA ILE A 251 -3.20 -7.76 19.85
C ILE A 251 -3.31 -8.89 18.81
N LEU A 252 -2.75 -8.71 17.61
CA LEU A 252 -2.70 -9.76 16.60
C LEU A 252 -1.98 -11.02 17.10
N ALA A 253 -0.77 -10.83 17.64
CA ALA A 253 0.11 -11.92 18.06
C ALA A 253 -0.44 -12.69 19.27
N ASP A 254 -0.95 -11.95 20.26
CA ASP A 254 -1.23 -12.50 21.59
C ASP A 254 -2.71 -12.83 21.81
N ASP A 255 -3.63 -12.25 21.02
CA ASP A 255 -5.07 -12.49 21.18
C ASP A 255 -5.71 -13.08 19.92
N THR A 256 -5.51 -12.45 18.76
CA THR A 256 -6.20 -12.81 17.52
C THR A 256 -5.69 -14.13 16.93
N ILE A 257 -4.37 -14.32 16.83
CA ILE A 257 -3.77 -15.58 16.35
C ILE A 257 -4.17 -16.76 17.24
N PRO A 258 -4.06 -16.72 18.57
CA PRO A 258 -4.50 -17.82 19.44
C PRO A 258 -5.99 -18.17 19.27
N THR A 259 -6.84 -17.19 18.95
CA THR A 259 -8.26 -17.41 18.70
C THR A 259 -8.52 -18.09 17.36
N LEU A 260 -7.80 -17.70 16.30
CA LEU A 260 -8.03 -18.23 14.95
C LEU A 260 -7.25 -19.52 14.66
N LYS A 261 -6.04 -19.70 15.19
CA LYS A 261 -5.16 -20.86 14.95
C LYS A 261 -5.88 -22.21 15.12
N PRO A 262 -6.67 -22.47 16.18
CA PRO A 262 -7.36 -23.75 16.38
C PRO A 262 -8.39 -24.08 15.29
N ALA A 263 -8.97 -23.06 14.64
CA ALA A 263 -9.95 -23.25 13.57
C ALA A 263 -9.31 -23.60 12.21
N PHE A 264 -7.97 -23.50 12.08
CA PHE A 264 -7.23 -23.70 10.83
C PHE A 264 -5.98 -24.58 11.00
N PRO A 265 -6.13 -25.86 11.44
CA PRO A 265 -4.99 -26.74 11.70
C PRO A 265 -4.17 -27.06 10.43
N GLY A 266 -4.79 -26.99 9.23
CA GLY A 266 -4.14 -27.31 7.96
C GLY A 266 -3.04 -26.33 7.51
N VAL A 267 -2.90 -25.17 8.16
CA VAL A 267 -1.84 -24.19 7.85
C VAL A 267 -0.47 -24.64 8.38
N GLY A 268 -0.45 -25.44 9.46
CA GLY A 268 0.75 -25.87 10.17
C GLY A 268 1.15 -24.90 11.29
N GLU A 269 1.54 -25.46 12.44
CA GLU A 269 1.87 -24.71 13.66
C GLU A 269 2.98 -23.68 13.47
N LYS A 270 4.08 -24.09 12.82
CA LYS A 270 5.23 -23.22 12.57
C LYS A 270 4.86 -21.89 11.89
N LYS A 271 3.98 -21.91 10.89
CA LYS A 271 3.59 -20.67 10.17
C LYS A 271 2.84 -19.67 11.06
N TRP A 272 2.07 -20.17 12.02
CA TRP A 272 1.37 -19.31 12.98
C TRP A 272 2.34 -18.72 14.00
N ASP A 273 3.30 -19.52 14.44
CA ASP A 273 4.30 -19.08 15.42
C ASP A 273 5.26 -18.05 14.79
N ASP A 274 5.74 -18.30 13.57
CA ASP A 274 6.54 -17.37 12.77
C ASP A 274 5.78 -16.04 12.56
N ALA A 275 4.47 -16.11 12.28
CA ALA A 275 3.64 -14.91 12.12
C ALA A 275 3.50 -14.12 13.44
N ALA A 276 3.27 -14.80 14.57
CA ALA A 276 3.18 -14.15 15.87
C ALA A 276 4.51 -13.49 16.27
N GLU A 277 5.64 -14.15 16.03
CA GLU A 277 6.97 -13.59 16.27
C GLU A 277 7.24 -12.36 15.40
N CYS A 278 6.91 -12.43 14.10
CA CYS A 278 6.99 -11.30 13.19
C CYS A 278 6.23 -10.08 13.74
N PHE A 279 5.00 -10.25 14.21
CA PHE A 279 4.21 -9.14 14.76
C PHE A 279 4.76 -8.58 16.07
N ARG A 280 5.24 -9.43 16.98
CA ARG A 280 5.92 -8.95 18.21
C ARG A 280 7.19 -8.16 17.88
N HIS A 281 7.96 -8.62 16.90
CA HIS A 281 9.15 -7.88 16.43
C HIS A 281 8.78 -6.52 15.84
N ARG A 282 7.71 -6.45 15.03
CA ARG A 282 7.20 -5.18 14.48
C ARG A 282 6.81 -4.20 15.56
N ALA A 283 6.08 -4.62 16.58
CA ALA A 283 5.73 -3.78 17.72
C ALA A 283 6.96 -3.23 18.47
N ALA A 284 8.04 -4.02 18.57
CA ALA A 284 9.27 -3.59 19.23
C ALA A 284 10.06 -2.53 18.43
N CYS A 285 10.07 -2.63 17.10
CA CYS A 285 10.89 -1.77 16.23
C CYS A 285 10.39 -0.33 16.07
N GLU A 286 9.13 -0.04 16.40
CA GLU A 286 8.54 1.30 16.22
C GLU A 286 9.22 2.38 17.07
N ASN A 287 9.80 1.99 18.21
CA ASN A 287 10.45 2.90 19.14
C ASN A 287 11.80 3.44 18.63
N ASN A 288 12.40 2.83 17.60
CA ASN A 288 13.72 3.23 17.10
C ASN A 288 13.73 4.65 16.49
N TRP A 289 12.60 5.12 15.96
CA TRP A 289 12.49 6.46 15.38
C TRP A 289 12.48 7.58 16.42
N ALA A 290 12.14 7.27 17.68
CA ALA A 290 12.16 8.25 18.76
C ALA A 290 13.59 8.65 19.17
N ALA A 291 14.59 7.82 18.86
CA ALA A 291 15.99 8.05 19.19
C ALA A 291 16.74 8.96 18.19
N LEU A 292 16.09 9.33 17.07
CA LEU A 292 16.69 10.26 16.11
C LEU A 292 16.60 11.70 16.63
N GLU A 293 17.75 12.26 16.99
CA GLU A 293 17.92 13.66 17.34
C GLU A 293 18.04 14.51 16.04
N ASP A 294 17.77 15.82 16.12
CA ASP A 294 18.00 16.83 15.06
C ASP A 294 17.10 16.86 13.81
N LEU A 295 15.96 16.17 13.78
CA LEU A 295 14.98 16.37 12.69
C LEU A 295 14.11 17.61 12.93
N PRO A 296 13.86 18.44 11.90
CA PRO A 296 13.00 19.62 12.05
C PRO A 296 11.56 19.17 12.33
N THR A 297 11.06 19.48 13.52
CA THR A 297 9.68 19.21 13.94
C THR A 297 8.69 20.29 13.47
N ASP A 298 9.19 21.46 13.04
CA ASP A 298 8.41 22.54 12.44
C ASP A 298 8.21 22.33 10.93
N ILE A 299 7.50 21.27 10.58
CA ILE A 299 7.16 20.85 9.21
C ILE A 299 5.66 21.01 8.98
N GLU A 300 5.26 21.27 7.73
CA GLU A 300 3.96 21.87 7.36
C GLU A 300 2.74 21.27 8.08
N ALA A 301 2.54 19.94 8.09
CA ALA A 301 1.39 19.35 8.76
C ALA A 301 1.45 19.50 10.29
N ILE A 302 2.63 19.29 10.91
CA ILE A 302 2.82 19.44 12.36
C ILE A 302 2.66 20.91 12.76
N ARG A 303 3.25 21.83 11.99
CA ARG A 303 3.10 23.27 12.15
C ARG A 303 1.63 23.68 12.06
N ALA A 304 0.92 23.19 11.04
CA ALA A 304 -0.49 23.51 10.83
C ALA A 304 -1.36 23.00 12.00
N LEU A 305 -1.14 21.78 12.48
CA LEU A 305 -1.86 21.22 13.64
C LEU A 305 -1.55 22.01 14.92
N SER A 306 -0.28 22.35 15.14
CA SER A 306 0.17 23.12 16.31
C SER A 306 -0.35 24.56 16.29
N ALA A 307 -0.33 25.23 15.14
CA ALA A 307 -0.84 26.60 14.96
C ALA A 307 -2.34 26.70 15.21
N ASN A 308 -3.10 25.63 14.94
CA ASN A 308 -4.53 25.54 15.24
C ASN A 308 -4.82 25.04 16.67
N SER A 309 -3.80 24.97 17.54
CA SER A 309 -3.92 24.55 18.94
C SER A 309 -4.61 23.19 19.13
N VAL A 310 -4.41 22.26 18.19
CA VAL A 310 -5.01 20.92 18.26
C VAL A 310 -4.25 20.09 19.30
N PRO A 311 -4.92 19.50 20.31
CA PRO A 311 -4.28 18.60 21.27
C PRO A 311 -3.62 17.40 20.57
N SER A 312 -2.43 16.99 21.00
CA SER A 312 -1.64 15.93 20.34
C SER A 312 -2.33 14.58 20.31
N ASP A 313 -3.16 14.28 21.31
CA ASP A 313 -4.05 13.12 21.41
C ASP A 313 -5.17 13.12 20.35
N SER A 314 -5.48 14.28 19.78
CA SER A 314 -6.43 14.42 18.65
C SER A 314 -5.74 14.42 17.28
N TRP A 315 -4.40 14.32 17.22
CA TRP A 315 -3.68 14.30 15.95
C TRP A 315 -3.92 13.00 15.17
N PRO A 316 -3.64 13.01 13.85
CA PRO A 316 -3.54 11.79 13.06
C PRO A 316 -2.56 10.83 13.74
N GLU A 317 -2.89 9.56 13.76
CA GLU A 317 -2.19 8.62 14.61
C GLU A 317 -0.72 8.45 14.26
N ALA A 318 -0.40 8.51 12.96
CA ALA A 318 0.96 8.52 12.45
C ALA A 318 1.81 9.70 12.98
N LEU A 319 1.20 10.74 13.55
CA LEU A 319 1.84 11.93 14.08
C LEU A 319 1.68 12.07 15.61
N ARG A 320 0.99 11.15 16.29
CA ARG A 320 0.75 11.24 17.75
C ARG A 320 2.00 11.03 18.58
N THR A 321 2.92 10.21 18.10
CA THR A 321 4.16 9.85 18.81
C THR A 321 5.36 10.62 18.26
N VAL A 322 6.38 10.82 19.08
CA VAL A 322 7.65 11.43 18.66
C VAL A 322 8.28 10.63 17.51
N ALA A 323 8.27 9.30 17.61
CA ALA A 323 8.70 8.40 16.53
C ALA A 323 7.97 8.67 15.21
N GLY A 324 6.64 8.81 15.26
CA GLY A 324 5.82 9.12 14.08
C GLY A 324 6.12 10.49 13.49
N GLN A 325 6.28 11.50 14.34
CA GLN A 325 6.66 12.86 13.94
C GLN A 325 8.03 12.90 13.27
N ASN A 326 9.03 12.25 13.85
CA ASN A 326 10.38 12.14 13.28
C ASN A 326 10.36 11.43 11.92
N ARG A 327 9.60 10.33 11.81
CA ARG A 327 9.47 9.60 10.54
C ARG A 327 8.81 10.45 9.45
N TYR A 328 7.78 11.22 9.80
CA TYR A 328 7.15 12.16 8.88
C TYR A 328 8.10 13.30 8.50
N ALA A 329 8.84 13.86 9.45
CA ALA A 329 9.86 14.88 9.22
C ALA A 329 10.93 14.45 8.24
N PHE A 330 11.46 13.25 8.45
CA PHE A 330 12.43 12.66 7.56
C PHE A 330 11.88 12.53 6.14
N LEU A 331 10.65 12.04 5.98
CA LEU A 331 10.00 11.90 4.68
C LEU A 331 9.82 13.25 3.96
N VAL A 332 9.32 14.27 4.67
CA VAL A 332 9.16 15.63 4.13
C VAL A 332 10.51 16.22 3.71
N ALA A 333 11.57 15.98 4.49
CA ALA A 333 12.92 16.43 4.13
C ALA A 333 13.45 15.76 2.85
N GLN A 334 13.10 14.48 2.59
CA GLN A 334 13.45 13.84 1.31
C GLN A 334 12.74 14.49 0.12
N GLU A 335 11.45 14.79 0.28
CA GLU A 335 10.66 15.43 -0.78
C GLU A 335 11.14 16.85 -1.06
N HIS A 336 11.47 17.61 -0.01
CA HIS A 336 12.01 18.96 -0.14
C HIS A 336 13.36 18.97 -0.89
N ARG A 337 14.25 18.02 -0.58
CA ARG A 337 15.52 17.85 -1.32
C ARG A 337 15.28 17.60 -2.80
N LEU A 338 14.36 16.69 -3.14
CA LEU A 338 13.98 16.45 -4.54
C LEU A 338 13.43 17.71 -5.21
N ALA A 339 12.57 18.47 -4.54
CA ALA A 339 12.02 19.71 -5.07
C ALA A 339 13.09 20.78 -5.33
N GLN A 340 14.07 20.92 -4.43
CA GLN A 340 15.21 21.81 -4.58
C GLN A 340 16.10 21.41 -5.77
N ASP A 341 16.49 20.13 -5.85
CA ASP A 341 17.32 19.61 -6.93
C ASP A 341 16.64 19.79 -8.30
N ALA A 342 15.34 19.52 -8.38
CA ALA A 342 14.57 19.72 -9.60
C ALA A 342 14.44 21.19 -10.00
N ALA A 343 14.24 22.10 -9.03
CA ALA A 343 14.17 23.53 -9.31
C ALA A 343 15.50 24.08 -9.87
N HIS A 344 16.63 23.61 -9.34
CA HIS A 344 17.96 23.97 -9.86
C HIS A 344 18.18 23.47 -11.30
N LEU A 345 17.69 22.29 -11.64
CA LEU A 345 17.79 21.76 -13.02
C LEU A 345 17.00 22.62 -14.02
N VAL A 346 15.81 23.11 -13.65
CA VAL A 346 14.97 23.96 -14.51
C VAL A 346 15.55 25.37 -14.67
N ALA A 347 16.21 25.91 -13.64
CA ALA A 347 16.74 27.28 -13.65
C ALA A 347 17.97 27.50 -14.54
N GLY A 348 18.63 26.44 -15.02
CA GLY A 348 19.65 26.46 -16.07
C GLY A 348 20.90 27.31 -15.78
N THR A 349 21.93 26.71 -15.18
CA THR A 349 23.30 27.25 -15.21
C THR A 349 24.02 26.71 -16.45
N GLY A 350 24.59 27.59 -17.27
CA GLY A 350 24.83 27.39 -18.70
C GLY A 350 26.08 26.59 -19.11
N LEU A 351 26.39 25.47 -18.46
CA LEU A 351 27.47 24.55 -18.86
C LEU A 351 26.95 23.10 -18.96
N CYS A 352 27.48 22.32 -19.91
CA CYS A 352 27.07 20.93 -20.14
C CYS A 352 27.33 20.04 -18.90
N ASP A 353 28.47 20.23 -18.24
CA ASP A 353 28.87 19.47 -17.05
C ASP A 353 27.96 19.77 -15.83
N ASP A 354 27.48 21.01 -15.71
CA ASP A 354 26.53 21.41 -14.65
C ASP A 354 25.18 20.70 -14.83
N LYS A 355 24.73 20.52 -16.08
CA LYS A 355 23.47 19.85 -16.38
C LYS A 355 23.53 18.35 -16.08
N GLU A 356 24.64 17.69 -16.40
CA GLU A 356 24.85 16.27 -16.06
C GLU A 356 24.91 16.05 -14.55
N ARG A 357 25.62 16.93 -13.82
CA ARG A 357 25.65 16.94 -12.36
C ARG A 357 24.25 17.10 -11.75
N LEU A 358 23.48 18.08 -12.22
CA LEU A 358 22.13 18.35 -11.73
C LEU A 358 21.15 17.20 -12.04
N SER A 359 21.32 16.51 -13.17
CA SER A 359 20.53 15.30 -13.49
C SER A 359 20.84 14.15 -12.53
N VAL A 360 22.12 13.90 -12.20
CA VAL A 360 22.50 12.89 -11.18
C VAL A 360 21.97 13.26 -9.79
N LEU A 361 21.96 14.54 -9.43
CA LEU A 361 21.35 15.02 -8.18
C LEU A 361 19.86 14.66 -8.10
N VAL A 362 19.09 15.00 -9.13
CA VAL A 362 17.65 14.69 -9.23
C VAL A 362 17.39 13.18 -9.20
N LEU A 363 18.26 12.37 -9.84
CA LEU A 363 18.18 10.91 -9.78
C LEU A 363 18.36 10.38 -8.34
N VAL A 364 19.37 10.88 -7.62
CA VAL A 364 19.65 10.47 -6.24
C VAL A 364 18.50 10.86 -5.31
N SER A 365 18.07 12.12 -5.34
CA SER A 365 16.97 12.58 -4.47
C SER A 365 15.64 11.94 -4.86
N GLY A 366 15.38 11.73 -6.14
CA GLY A 366 14.19 11.03 -6.65
C GLY A 366 14.12 9.58 -6.19
N LEU A 367 15.21 8.82 -6.34
CA LEU A 367 15.26 7.42 -5.90
C LEU A 367 15.15 7.30 -4.38
N ASN A 368 15.86 8.15 -3.63
CA ASN A 368 15.75 8.18 -2.18
C ASN A 368 14.33 8.50 -1.72
N PHE A 369 13.66 9.48 -2.35
CA PHE A 369 12.27 9.78 -2.03
C PHE A 369 11.34 8.60 -2.34
N ALA A 370 11.50 7.95 -3.50
CA ALA A 370 10.70 6.78 -3.90
C ALA A 370 10.82 5.61 -2.91
N ILE A 371 12.03 5.29 -2.46
CA ILE A 371 12.28 4.26 -1.43
C ILE A 371 11.55 4.64 -0.14
N ASN A 372 11.83 5.84 0.39
CA ASN A 372 11.35 6.26 1.71
C ASN A 372 9.83 6.44 1.76
N VAL A 373 9.20 6.97 0.71
CA VAL A 373 7.74 7.12 0.67
C VAL A 373 7.04 5.78 0.53
N THR A 374 7.65 4.81 -0.15
CA THR A 374 7.11 3.45 -0.27
C THR A 374 7.15 2.74 1.09
N GLU A 375 8.27 2.80 1.80
CA GLU A 375 8.39 2.22 3.15
C GLU A 375 7.45 2.88 4.15
N HIS A 376 7.25 4.20 4.07
CA HIS A 376 6.27 4.89 4.90
C HIS A 376 4.84 4.39 4.62
N LYS A 377 4.43 4.30 3.35
CA LYS A 377 3.10 3.82 2.96
C LYS A 377 2.86 2.37 3.39
N LEU A 378 3.83 1.50 3.20
CA LEU A 378 3.74 0.09 3.58
C LEU A 378 3.51 -0.09 5.08
N ASP A 379 4.17 0.72 5.90
CA ASP A 379 4.02 0.69 7.36
C ASP A 379 2.65 1.15 7.83
N LEU A 380 2.15 2.26 7.29
CA LEU A 380 0.79 2.73 7.57
C LEU A 380 -0.25 1.67 7.20
N LEU A 381 -0.15 1.10 5.99
CA LEU A 381 -1.05 0.05 5.53
C LEU A 381 -0.94 -1.22 6.39
N ALA A 382 0.26 -1.61 6.81
CA ALA A 382 0.46 -2.77 7.66
C ALA A 382 -0.22 -2.61 9.02
N ARG A 383 -0.08 -1.43 9.64
CA ARG A 383 -0.71 -1.12 10.92
C ARG A 383 -2.24 -1.10 10.81
N GLN A 384 -2.76 -0.51 9.74
CA GLN A 384 -4.21 -0.52 9.51
C GLN A 384 -4.75 -1.92 9.21
N ALA A 385 -4.02 -2.72 8.43
CA ALA A 385 -4.38 -4.12 8.19
C ALA A 385 -4.47 -4.89 9.50
N ALA A 386 -3.50 -4.71 10.41
CA ALA A 386 -3.52 -5.34 11.72
C ALA A 386 -4.77 -4.98 12.54
N ARG A 387 -5.15 -3.71 12.56
CA ARG A 387 -6.38 -3.25 13.23
C ARG A 387 -7.63 -3.83 12.63
N LEU A 388 -7.74 -3.80 11.30
CA LEU A 388 -8.92 -4.27 10.61
C LEU A 388 -9.07 -5.79 10.79
N ILE A 389 -7.97 -6.53 10.86
CA ILE A 389 -8.01 -7.96 11.22
C ILE A 389 -8.47 -8.14 12.68
N ASN A 390 -7.93 -7.39 13.64
CA ASN A 390 -8.37 -7.45 15.04
C ASN A 390 -9.85 -7.08 15.20
N ALA A 391 -10.36 -6.17 14.35
CA ALA A 391 -11.75 -5.78 14.28
C ALA A 391 -12.63 -6.77 13.49
N GLU A 392 -12.10 -7.93 13.08
CA GLU A 392 -12.75 -8.94 12.23
C GLU A 392 -13.26 -8.35 10.88
N ASN A 393 -12.71 -7.22 10.43
CA ASN A 393 -13.08 -6.55 9.20
C ASN A 393 -12.27 -7.08 8.00
N VAL A 394 -12.75 -8.20 7.44
CA VAL A 394 -12.12 -8.90 6.32
C VAL A 394 -11.93 -8.02 5.07
N LEU A 395 -12.88 -7.14 4.77
CA LEU A 395 -12.86 -6.36 3.52
C LEU A 395 -11.89 -5.18 3.63
N GLY A 396 -11.91 -4.45 4.75
CA GLY A 396 -10.93 -3.40 5.03
C GLY A 396 -9.51 -3.94 5.08
N ALA A 397 -9.29 -5.06 5.78
CA ALA A 397 -7.97 -5.69 5.85
C ALA A 397 -7.50 -6.17 4.47
N THR A 398 -8.41 -6.70 3.63
CA THR A 398 -8.10 -7.09 2.25
C THR A 398 -7.63 -5.91 1.42
N LEU A 399 -8.28 -4.75 1.51
CA LEU A 399 -7.88 -3.54 0.79
C LEU A 399 -6.45 -3.12 1.16
N ALA A 400 -6.14 -3.12 2.46
CA ALA A 400 -4.81 -2.77 2.94
C ALA A 400 -3.74 -3.77 2.47
N VAL A 401 -3.95 -5.07 2.68
CA VAL A 401 -2.98 -6.12 2.29
C VAL A 401 -2.79 -6.17 0.77
N ARG A 402 -3.86 -6.03 -0.02
CA ARG A 402 -3.77 -5.95 -1.48
C ARG A 402 -2.92 -4.75 -1.91
N SER A 403 -3.16 -3.57 -1.33
CA SER A 403 -2.36 -2.38 -1.64
C SER A 403 -0.89 -2.56 -1.24
N MET A 404 -0.60 -3.25 -0.14
CA MET A 404 0.78 -3.58 0.23
C MET A 404 1.46 -4.50 -0.80
N LEU A 405 0.76 -5.51 -1.33
CA LEU A 405 1.30 -6.35 -2.42
C LEU A 405 1.63 -5.51 -3.66
N GLU A 406 0.77 -4.57 -4.02
CA GLU A 406 1.01 -3.67 -5.15
C GLU A 406 2.27 -2.81 -4.94
N HIS A 407 2.43 -2.23 -3.74
CA HIS A 407 3.61 -1.43 -3.40
C HIS A 407 4.89 -2.27 -3.40
N HIS A 408 4.84 -3.48 -2.85
CA HIS A 408 5.96 -4.41 -2.82
C HIS A 408 6.40 -4.81 -4.24
N ALA A 409 5.45 -5.13 -5.11
CA ALA A 409 5.75 -5.52 -6.48
C ALA A 409 6.35 -4.35 -7.29
N VAL A 410 5.82 -3.13 -7.13
CA VAL A 410 6.38 -1.92 -7.79
C VAL A 410 7.79 -1.61 -7.29
N ALA A 411 8.07 -1.75 -5.98
CA ALA A 411 9.40 -1.51 -5.43
C ALA A 411 10.46 -2.45 -6.02
N ILE A 412 10.16 -3.75 -6.09
CA ILE A 412 11.07 -4.76 -6.67
C ILE A 412 11.31 -4.48 -8.15
N GLU A 413 10.26 -4.24 -8.93
CA GLU A 413 10.41 -3.98 -10.37
C GLU A 413 11.19 -2.68 -10.65
N LEU A 414 11.00 -1.63 -9.83
CA LEU A 414 11.82 -0.42 -9.91
C LEU A 414 13.29 -0.76 -9.67
N GLY A 415 13.59 -1.54 -8.63
CA GLY A 415 14.96 -1.99 -8.34
C GLY A 415 15.58 -2.75 -9.51
N ASP A 416 14.87 -3.73 -10.08
CA ASP A 416 15.35 -4.53 -11.21
C ASP A 416 15.61 -3.69 -12.46
N LYS A 417 14.71 -2.74 -12.77
CA LYS A 417 14.91 -1.81 -13.89
C LYS A 417 16.12 -0.92 -13.67
N LEU A 418 16.28 -0.38 -12.46
CA LEU A 418 17.42 0.47 -12.12
C LEU A 418 18.74 -0.31 -12.16
N ARG A 419 18.75 -1.56 -11.73
CA ARG A 419 19.92 -2.46 -11.86
C ARG A 419 20.31 -2.66 -13.32
N ALA A 420 19.35 -3.01 -14.18
CA ALA A 420 19.61 -3.20 -15.61
C ALA A 420 20.12 -1.92 -16.30
N LEU A 421 19.58 -0.76 -15.91
CA LEU A 421 20.02 0.54 -16.42
C LEU A 421 21.41 0.91 -15.89
N TRP A 422 21.72 0.57 -14.65
CA TRP A 422 23.06 0.71 -14.09
C TRP A 422 24.08 -0.16 -14.83
N GLU A 423 23.79 -1.45 -15.03
CA GLU A 423 24.66 -2.37 -15.79
C GLU A 423 24.88 -1.89 -17.24
N ARG A 424 23.84 -1.29 -17.84
CA ARG A 424 23.96 -0.66 -19.16
C ARG A 424 24.88 0.57 -19.12
N ALA A 425 24.77 1.41 -18.10
CA ALA A 425 25.68 2.54 -17.90
C ALA A 425 27.12 2.06 -17.68
N GLU A 426 27.34 0.97 -16.94
CA GLU A 426 28.66 0.34 -16.75
C GLU A 426 29.28 -0.15 -18.06
N LYS A 427 28.49 -0.85 -18.89
CA LYS A 427 28.94 -1.31 -20.22
C LYS A 427 29.23 -0.13 -21.15
N GLY A 428 28.43 0.92 -21.04
CA GLY A 428 28.55 2.16 -21.83
C GLY A 428 29.56 3.16 -21.28
N ALA A 429 30.23 2.90 -20.16
CA ALA A 429 31.13 3.83 -19.48
C ALA A 429 32.21 4.48 -20.39
N PRO A 430 32.77 3.80 -21.42
CA PRO A 430 33.67 4.44 -22.38
C PRO A 430 33.01 5.47 -23.33
N ASN A 431 31.68 5.55 -23.35
CA ASN A 431 30.87 6.34 -24.27
C ASN A 431 29.84 7.19 -23.49
N ALA A 432 30.19 8.44 -23.19
CA ALA A 432 29.37 9.36 -22.39
C ALA A 432 27.89 9.46 -22.84
N PRO A 433 27.56 9.59 -24.14
CA PRO A 433 26.18 9.51 -24.63
C PRO A 433 25.38 8.29 -24.16
N GLN A 434 25.99 7.10 -24.07
CA GLN A 434 25.29 5.89 -23.64
C GLN A 434 25.00 5.90 -22.14
N VAL A 435 25.90 6.45 -21.33
CA VAL A 435 25.71 6.66 -19.89
C VAL A 435 24.58 7.65 -19.65
N ALA A 436 24.59 8.79 -20.35
CA ALA A 436 23.55 9.80 -20.25
C ALA A 436 22.17 9.25 -20.65
N GLU A 437 22.09 8.43 -21.70
CA GLU A 437 20.84 7.80 -22.12
C GLU A 437 20.31 6.80 -21.06
N ALA A 438 21.20 6.02 -20.43
CA ALA A 438 20.82 5.10 -19.36
C ALA A 438 20.29 5.86 -18.12
N PHE A 439 20.92 6.97 -17.74
CA PHE A 439 20.49 7.81 -16.63
C PHE A 439 19.18 8.54 -16.92
N ALA A 440 18.99 9.07 -18.13
CA ALA A 440 17.71 9.65 -18.55
C ALA A 440 16.57 8.61 -18.53
N GLU A 441 16.86 7.35 -18.87
CA GLU A 441 15.87 6.27 -18.75
C GLU A 441 15.63 5.86 -17.29
N ALA A 442 16.63 5.91 -16.43
CA ALA A 442 16.46 5.68 -14.99
C ALA A 442 15.56 6.76 -14.36
N GLU A 443 15.75 8.01 -14.75
CA GLU A 443 14.92 9.13 -14.31
C GLU A 443 13.46 8.91 -14.71
N LYS A 444 13.21 8.45 -15.95
CA LYS A 444 11.86 8.08 -16.40
C LYS A 444 11.22 6.98 -15.55
N GLN A 445 11.97 5.97 -15.12
CA GLN A 445 11.41 4.91 -14.28
C GLN A 445 11.04 5.44 -12.90
N ILE A 446 11.89 6.26 -12.29
CA ILE A 446 11.61 6.93 -11.00
C ILE A 446 10.40 7.85 -11.14
N ALA A 447 10.37 8.67 -12.19
CA ALA A 447 9.26 9.56 -12.50
C ALA A 447 7.94 8.79 -12.64
N ARG A 448 7.92 7.64 -13.33
CA ARG A 448 6.71 6.80 -13.46
C ARG A 448 6.16 6.29 -12.13
N VAL A 449 7.02 6.11 -11.12
CA VAL A 449 6.60 5.70 -9.77
C VAL A 449 6.13 6.92 -8.95
N LEU A 450 6.72 8.09 -9.18
CA LEU A 450 6.47 9.29 -8.37
C LEU A 450 5.47 10.28 -8.96
N ALA A 451 5.57 10.71 -10.22
CA ALA A 451 4.80 11.87 -10.70
C ALA A 451 3.31 11.58 -11.03
N GLY A 452 2.89 10.31 -11.04
CA GLY A 452 1.49 9.91 -11.18
C GLY A 452 0.88 10.17 -12.56
N SER A 453 -0.42 10.47 -12.62
CA SER A 453 -1.17 10.70 -13.87
C SER A 453 -0.79 12.02 -14.53
N SER A 454 -1.07 12.12 -15.84
CA SER A 454 -0.69 13.27 -16.69
C SER A 454 -1.51 14.56 -16.43
N GLN A 455 -2.50 14.55 -15.54
CA GLN A 455 -3.33 15.71 -15.21
C GLN A 455 -3.61 15.74 -13.70
N PRO A 456 -2.68 16.23 -12.87
CA PRO A 456 -2.93 16.27 -11.43
C PRO A 456 -3.95 17.35 -11.06
N SER A 457 -4.81 17.01 -10.11
CA SER A 457 -5.73 17.96 -9.47
C SER A 457 -5.04 18.91 -8.46
N GLU A 458 -3.79 18.63 -8.08
CA GLU A 458 -3.05 19.35 -7.04
C GLU A 458 -2.04 20.36 -7.59
N VAL A 459 -1.74 21.40 -6.81
CA VAL A 459 -0.63 22.33 -7.09
C VAL A 459 0.68 21.55 -7.19
N SER A 460 1.29 21.58 -8.37
CA SER A 460 2.43 20.75 -8.71
C SER A 460 3.72 21.30 -8.06
N SER A 461 4.46 20.43 -7.37
CA SER A 461 5.84 20.71 -7.00
C SER A 461 6.71 20.86 -8.25
N SER A 462 7.85 21.56 -8.13
CA SER A 462 8.82 21.75 -9.22
C SER A 462 9.21 20.43 -9.90
N TRP A 463 9.48 19.38 -9.11
CA TRP A 463 9.86 18.06 -9.61
C TRP A 463 8.70 17.36 -10.36
N ARG A 464 7.45 17.56 -9.92
CA ARG A 464 6.29 16.95 -10.59
C ARG A 464 6.03 17.64 -11.93
N SER A 465 6.21 18.96 -12.01
CA SER A 465 6.13 19.71 -13.27
C SER A 465 7.24 19.30 -14.24
N LEU A 466 8.46 19.10 -13.76
CA LEU A 466 9.58 18.58 -14.57
C LEU A 466 9.23 17.22 -15.21
N TRP A 467 8.57 16.32 -14.48
CA TRP A 467 8.31 14.95 -14.94
C TRP A 467 6.96 14.74 -15.64
N GLN A 468 6.03 15.70 -15.55
CA GLN A 468 4.71 15.63 -16.20
C GLN A 468 4.79 15.40 -17.71
N GLU A 469 5.73 16.06 -18.39
CA GLU A 469 5.91 15.91 -19.84
C GLU A 469 6.50 14.55 -20.24
N THR A 470 7.13 13.87 -19.27
CA THR A 470 7.85 12.62 -19.49
C THR A 470 6.93 11.39 -19.34
N ILE A 471 5.80 11.54 -18.62
CA ILE A 471 4.87 10.43 -18.33
C ILE A 471 3.64 10.54 -19.23
N ARG A 472 3.67 9.79 -20.33
CA ARG A 472 2.54 9.73 -21.28
C ARG A 472 1.49 8.66 -20.95
N ARG A 473 1.84 7.67 -20.12
CA ARG A 473 0.93 6.59 -19.72
C ARG A 473 1.19 6.21 -18.27
N PRO A 474 0.13 6.09 -17.45
CA PRO A 474 0.29 5.57 -16.12
C PRO A 474 0.70 4.11 -16.15
N TYR A 475 1.34 3.69 -15.07
CA TYR A 475 2.05 2.44 -14.99
C TYR A 475 1.10 1.31 -14.52
N ASN A 476 0.99 0.25 -15.31
CA ASN A 476 0.07 -0.86 -15.02
C ASN A 476 0.65 -1.79 -13.95
N VAL A 477 0.09 -1.74 -12.74
CA VAL A 477 0.51 -2.52 -11.57
C VAL A 477 0.45 -4.04 -11.79
N LEU A 478 -0.36 -4.53 -12.75
CA LEU A 478 -0.41 -5.95 -13.06
C LEU A 478 0.90 -6.48 -13.67
N GLY A 479 1.68 -5.62 -14.32
CA GLY A 479 3.02 -5.96 -14.83
C GLY A 479 3.96 -6.42 -13.72
N PRO A 480 4.23 -5.59 -12.68
CA PRO A 480 5.06 -5.97 -11.55
C PRO A 480 4.58 -7.23 -10.84
N VAL A 481 3.26 -7.34 -10.61
CA VAL A 481 2.69 -8.49 -9.90
C VAL A 481 2.98 -9.79 -10.64
N LYS A 482 2.87 -9.78 -11.98
CA LYS A 482 3.20 -10.95 -12.82
C LYS A 482 4.70 -11.24 -12.84
N ALA A 483 5.54 -10.21 -12.88
CA ALA A 483 6.99 -10.39 -12.84
C ALA A 483 7.44 -11.02 -11.50
N LEU A 484 6.86 -10.57 -10.39
CA LEU A 484 7.19 -11.08 -9.07
C LEU A 484 6.74 -12.52 -8.84
N ASP A 485 5.63 -12.96 -9.45
CA ASP A 485 5.18 -14.35 -9.35
C ASP A 485 6.20 -15.36 -9.92
N ALA A 486 7.01 -14.94 -10.90
CA ALA A 486 8.10 -15.78 -11.41
C ALA A 486 9.20 -16.02 -10.37
N ALA A 487 9.47 -15.04 -9.51
CA ALA A 487 10.45 -15.15 -8.42
C ALA A 487 9.83 -15.74 -7.14
N GLN A 488 8.54 -15.51 -6.91
CA GLN A 488 7.82 -15.95 -5.71
C GLN A 488 6.48 -16.59 -6.11
N PRO A 489 6.46 -17.89 -6.50
CA PRO A 489 5.28 -18.57 -6.98
C PRO A 489 4.07 -18.44 -6.04
N GLY A 490 2.91 -18.10 -6.59
CA GLY A 490 1.66 -17.92 -5.86
C GLY A 490 1.37 -16.47 -5.42
N PHE A 491 2.27 -15.53 -5.72
CA PHE A 491 2.05 -14.11 -5.51
C PHE A 491 0.87 -13.60 -6.35
N LEU A 492 0.83 -13.95 -7.64
CA LEU A 492 -0.24 -13.55 -8.56
C LEU A 492 -1.59 -14.13 -8.14
N LYS A 493 -1.62 -15.39 -7.71
CA LYS A 493 -2.83 -16.04 -7.18
C LYS A 493 -3.36 -15.32 -5.94
N THR A 494 -2.46 -14.95 -5.02
CA THR A 494 -2.82 -14.22 -3.80
C THR A 494 -3.38 -12.84 -4.14
N TYR A 495 -2.69 -12.09 -5.00
CA TYR A 495 -3.16 -10.80 -5.50
C TYR A 495 -4.53 -10.91 -6.20
N GLY A 496 -4.70 -11.95 -7.01
CA GLY A 496 -5.95 -12.26 -7.71
C GLY A 496 -7.11 -12.49 -6.74
N LEU A 497 -6.93 -13.36 -5.74
CA LEU A 497 -7.90 -13.60 -4.68
C LEU A 497 -8.32 -12.31 -3.96
N LEU A 498 -7.36 -11.52 -3.51
CA LEU A 498 -7.66 -10.26 -2.82
C LEU A 498 -8.37 -9.26 -3.75
N SER A 499 -7.99 -9.21 -5.03
CA SER A 499 -8.68 -8.38 -6.04
C SER A 499 -10.13 -8.83 -6.23
N HIS A 500 -10.39 -10.13 -6.32
CA HIS A 500 -11.76 -10.65 -6.41
C HIS A 500 -12.61 -10.35 -5.17
N ILE A 501 -12.01 -10.33 -3.98
CA ILE A 501 -12.68 -9.93 -2.73
C ILE A 501 -13.03 -8.43 -2.73
N VAL A 502 -12.07 -7.58 -3.13
CA VAL A 502 -12.30 -6.13 -3.27
C VAL A 502 -13.46 -5.87 -4.21
N HIS A 503 -13.45 -6.47 -5.40
CA HIS A 503 -14.50 -6.34 -6.40
C HIS A 503 -15.73 -7.23 -6.12
N GLY A 504 -15.88 -7.82 -4.94
CA GLY A 504 -17.10 -8.53 -4.53
C GLY A 504 -17.50 -9.72 -5.41
N THR A 505 -16.55 -10.33 -6.11
CA THR A 505 -16.76 -11.59 -6.88
C THR A 505 -16.33 -12.83 -6.09
N VAL A 506 -15.69 -12.60 -4.95
CA VAL A 506 -15.41 -13.52 -3.84
C VAL A 506 -15.78 -12.76 -2.56
N CYS A 507 -16.24 -13.44 -1.51
CA CYS A 507 -16.74 -12.76 -0.31
C CYS A 507 -17.85 -11.75 -0.69
N THR A 508 -18.85 -12.25 -1.42
CA THR A 508 -20.09 -11.50 -1.72
C THR A 508 -20.81 -11.16 -0.42
N GLY A 509 -21.80 -10.27 -0.47
CA GLY A 509 -22.65 -10.00 0.70
C GLY A 509 -23.25 -11.30 1.27
N GLY A 510 -23.76 -12.18 0.41
CA GLY A 510 -24.27 -13.48 0.81
C GLY A 510 -23.23 -14.43 1.43
N ASP A 511 -22.00 -14.45 0.92
CA ASP A 511 -20.91 -15.24 1.54
C ASP A 511 -20.65 -14.78 2.98
N LEU A 512 -20.72 -13.46 3.20
CA LEU A 512 -20.45 -12.81 4.49
C LEU A 512 -21.63 -12.90 5.47
N LEU A 513 -22.83 -13.21 4.99
CA LEU A 513 -23.99 -13.57 5.83
C LEU A 513 -24.02 -15.04 6.26
N GLY A 514 -23.30 -15.92 5.55
CA GLY A 514 -23.49 -17.38 5.55
C GLY A 514 -23.38 -18.10 6.90
N THR A 515 -23.78 -19.38 6.91
CA THR A 515 -24.05 -20.18 8.11
C THR A 515 -22.84 -20.40 9.03
N ARG A 516 -23.09 -20.29 10.34
CA ARG A 516 -22.25 -20.74 11.45
C ARG A 516 -22.07 -22.27 11.37
N SER A 517 -21.08 -22.77 10.64
CA SER A 517 -20.70 -24.19 10.71
C SER A 517 -19.41 -24.34 11.52
N GLY A 518 -19.41 -25.26 12.48
CA GLY A 518 -18.20 -25.63 13.24
C GLY A 518 -17.60 -24.56 14.16
N GLY A 519 -18.39 -23.60 14.66
CA GLY A 519 -17.91 -22.56 15.59
C GLY A 519 -17.12 -21.41 14.94
N SER A 520 -16.85 -21.46 13.63
CA SER A 520 -16.17 -20.41 12.88
C SER A 520 -17.17 -19.40 12.32
N LYS A 521 -16.92 -18.08 12.45
CA LYS A 521 -17.79 -17.05 11.86
C LYS A 521 -17.52 -16.91 10.36
N ALA A 522 -18.51 -16.41 9.62
CA ALA A 522 -18.32 -16.02 8.23
C ALA A 522 -17.12 -15.06 8.10
N GLY A 523 -16.20 -15.33 7.16
CA GLY A 523 -15.00 -14.54 6.94
C GLY A 523 -13.74 -14.95 7.74
N HIS A 524 -13.85 -15.76 8.80
CA HIS A 524 -12.68 -16.24 9.57
C HIS A 524 -11.61 -16.94 8.72
N PRO A 525 -11.94 -17.80 7.72
CA PRO A 525 -10.92 -18.39 6.85
C PRO A 525 -10.13 -17.35 6.08
N MET A 526 -10.78 -16.24 5.72
CA MET A 526 -10.13 -15.17 4.99
C MET A 526 -9.31 -14.27 5.92
N LEU A 527 -9.75 -14.05 7.16
CA LEU A 527 -8.93 -13.40 8.19
C LEU A 527 -7.65 -14.20 8.46
N ALA A 528 -7.73 -15.52 8.57
CA ALA A 528 -6.55 -16.38 8.73
C ALA A 528 -5.56 -16.22 7.56
N GLN A 529 -6.05 -16.23 6.33
CA GLN A 529 -5.21 -15.99 5.15
C GLN A 529 -4.59 -14.58 5.14
N LEU A 530 -5.37 -13.56 5.55
CA LEU A 530 -4.88 -12.18 5.63
C LEU A 530 -3.79 -12.02 6.68
N ILE A 531 -3.88 -12.70 7.83
CA ILE A 531 -2.82 -12.70 8.85
C ILE A 531 -1.52 -13.24 8.28
N LEU A 532 -1.56 -14.40 7.61
CA LEU A 532 -0.36 -15.02 7.04
C LEU A 532 0.24 -14.18 5.92
N ASN A 533 -0.61 -13.58 5.08
CA ASN A 533 -0.15 -12.66 4.02
C ASN A 533 0.48 -11.40 4.62
N LEU A 534 -0.13 -10.83 5.67
CA LEU A 534 0.41 -9.66 6.36
C LEU A 534 1.76 -9.97 7.02
N ALA A 535 1.89 -11.11 7.69
CA ALA A 535 3.15 -11.56 8.30
C ALA A 535 4.26 -11.67 7.24
N ARG A 536 3.99 -12.35 6.12
CA ARG A 536 4.95 -12.46 4.99
C ARG A 536 5.37 -11.08 4.46
N LEU A 537 4.46 -10.11 4.43
CA LEU A 537 4.76 -8.76 3.96
C LEU A 537 5.46 -7.89 5.00
N CYS A 538 5.34 -8.20 6.29
CA CYS A 538 5.99 -7.50 7.40
C CYS A 538 7.32 -8.13 7.81
N ASP A 539 7.64 -9.31 7.28
CA ASP A 539 8.88 -10.02 7.53
C ASP A 539 10.11 -9.17 7.18
N THR A 540 11.13 -9.23 8.03
CA THR A 540 12.34 -8.39 7.92
C THR A 540 13.10 -8.69 6.63
N ASP A 541 13.25 -9.95 6.25
CA ASP A 541 13.94 -10.33 5.02
C ASP A 541 13.14 -9.83 3.81
N ALA A 542 11.81 -9.99 3.84
CA ALA A 542 10.96 -9.44 2.79
C ALA A 542 11.06 -7.91 2.68
N ILE A 543 11.24 -7.19 3.79
CA ILE A 543 11.46 -5.73 3.81
C ILE A 543 12.81 -5.37 3.18
N LEU A 544 13.88 -6.10 3.53
CA LEU A 544 15.20 -5.86 2.96
C LEU A 544 15.22 -6.20 1.45
N ASP A 545 14.71 -7.36 1.06
CA ASP A 545 14.69 -7.84 -0.32
C ASP A 545 14.02 -6.86 -1.28
N ARG A 546 12.92 -6.23 -0.85
CA ARG A 546 12.13 -5.35 -1.74
C ARG A 546 12.84 -4.05 -2.12
N GLN A 547 13.75 -3.56 -1.26
CA GLN A 547 14.46 -2.30 -1.46
C GLN A 547 15.96 -2.48 -1.73
N ALA A 548 16.55 -3.64 -1.43
CA ALA A 548 17.99 -3.87 -1.47
C ALA A 548 18.63 -3.38 -2.77
N VAL A 549 18.02 -3.73 -3.91
CA VAL A 549 18.53 -3.36 -5.24
C VAL A 549 18.50 -1.84 -5.45
N SER A 550 17.37 -1.21 -5.14
CA SER A 550 17.19 0.24 -5.24
C SER A 550 18.16 0.98 -4.31
N MET A 551 18.39 0.48 -3.10
CA MET A 551 19.35 1.05 -2.15
C MET A 551 20.78 0.94 -2.65
N THR A 552 21.17 -0.20 -3.24
CA THR A 552 22.49 -0.36 -3.86
C THR A 552 22.69 0.63 -5.00
N VAL A 553 21.71 0.78 -5.90
CA VAL A 553 21.80 1.78 -6.98
C VAL A 553 21.83 3.20 -6.42
N ALA A 554 21.03 3.52 -5.41
CA ALA A 554 21.03 4.83 -4.76
C ALA A 554 22.40 5.16 -4.14
N HIS A 555 23.04 4.18 -3.48
CA HIS A 555 24.39 4.35 -2.94
C HIS A 555 25.40 4.65 -4.04
N ARG A 556 25.36 3.89 -5.15
CA ARG A 556 26.23 4.10 -6.32
C ARG A 556 26.06 5.50 -6.92
N LEU A 557 24.81 5.95 -7.05
CA LEU A 557 24.50 7.30 -7.53
C LEU A 557 24.97 8.38 -6.53
N ASP A 558 24.90 8.16 -5.22
CA ASP A 558 25.42 9.09 -4.21
C ASP A 558 26.95 9.24 -4.29
N VAL A 559 27.68 8.15 -4.59
CA VAL A 559 29.13 8.23 -4.85
C VAL A 559 29.45 9.10 -6.07
N LEU A 560 28.66 8.95 -7.15
CA LEU A 560 28.79 9.78 -8.35
C LEU A 560 28.48 11.26 -8.07
N ARG A 561 27.46 11.53 -7.25
CA ARG A 561 27.03 12.89 -6.86
C ARG A 561 28.16 13.74 -6.26
N ARG A 562 29.11 13.13 -5.54
CA ARG A 562 30.18 13.83 -4.82
C ARG A 562 31.25 14.45 -5.73
N ASP A 563 31.43 13.91 -6.93
CA ASP A 563 32.34 14.44 -7.96
C ASP A 563 31.84 13.97 -9.34
N PRO A 564 31.11 14.83 -10.06
CA PRO A 564 30.43 14.48 -11.30
C PRO A 564 31.36 14.54 -12.53
N SER A 565 32.61 15.00 -12.39
CA SER A 565 33.53 15.05 -13.51
C SER A 565 33.96 13.64 -13.92
N GLY A 566 33.95 13.34 -15.22
CA GLY A 566 34.38 12.02 -15.72
C GLY A 566 33.48 10.86 -15.27
N LEU A 567 32.15 11.01 -15.32
CA LEU A 567 31.18 9.96 -14.94
C LEU A 567 31.53 8.57 -15.47
N GLY A 568 31.89 8.45 -16.75
CA GLY A 568 32.29 7.18 -17.36
C GLY A 568 33.54 6.57 -16.71
N GLU A 569 34.56 7.38 -16.40
CA GLU A 569 35.76 6.90 -15.72
C GLU A 569 35.47 6.45 -14.28
N ARG A 570 34.61 7.17 -13.56
CA ARG A 570 34.21 6.81 -12.19
C ARG A 570 33.35 5.55 -12.15
N ILE A 571 32.38 5.42 -13.06
CA ILE A 571 31.60 4.19 -13.22
C ILE A 571 32.54 3.01 -13.50
N LYS A 572 33.52 3.19 -14.39
CA LYS A 572 34.55 2.18 -14.67
C LYS A 572 35.43 1.89 -13.45
N ALA A 573 35.74 2.89 -12.64
CA ALA A 573 36.55 2.73 -11.42
C ALA A 573 35.81 1.95 -10.33
N MET A 574 34.47 2.11 -10.22
CA MET A 574 33.59 1.37 -9.31
C MET A 574 33.36 -0.08 -9.73
N ASN A 575 33.53 -0.39 -11.01
CA ASN A 575 33.16 -1.70 -11.54
C ASN A 575 34.14 -2.81 -11.08
N LEU A 576 33.58 -3.87 -10.50
CA LEU A 576 34.20 -5.17 -10.33
C LEU A 576 33.54 -6.12 -11.34
N LEU A 577 34.24 -6.40 -12.44
CA LEU A 577 33.72 -7.31 -13.44
C LEU A 577 33.65 -8.72 -12.87
N GLU A 578 32.59 -9.45 -13.24
CA GLU A 578 32.43 -10.85 -12.88
C GLU A 578 33.67 -11.66 -13.34
N GLY A 579 34.31 -12.37 -12.40
CA GLY A 579 35.57 -13.11 -12.63
C GLY A 579 36.86 -12.30 -12.54
N GLN A 580 36.79 -10.97 -12.34
CA GLN A 580 37.99 -10.16 -12.09
C GLN A 580 38.55 -10.45 -10.70
N LYS A 581 39.79 -10.94 -10.60
CA LYS A 581 40.45 -11.08 -9.31
C LYS A 581 40.98 -9.74 -8.80
N LEU A 582 40.66 -9.39 -7.56
CA LEU A 582 41.28 -8.32 -6.80
C LEU A 582 42.72 -8.71 -6.48
N LYS A 583 43.69 -7.88 -6.87
CA LYS A 583 45.12 -8.17 -6.71
C LYS A 583 45.73 -7.40 -5.54
N PRO A 584 46.50 -8.05 -4.64
CA PRO A 584 47.29 -7.36 -3.61
C PRO A 584 48.24 -6.33 -4.23
N GLY A 585 48.36 -5.16 -3.59
CA GLY A 585 49.20 -4.05 -4.03
C GLY A 585 48.64 -3.25 -5.22
N ARG A 586 47.52 -3.67 -5.81
CA ARG A 586 46.82 -2.96 -6.88
C ARG A 586 45.39 -2.59 -6.49
N ASP A 587 44.62 -3.57 -6.06
CA ASP A 587 43.21 -3.43 -5.74
C ASP A 587 42.96 -3.56 -4.23
N ILE A 588 43.86 -4.26 -3.52
CA ILE A 588 43.82 -4.46 -2.07
C ILE A 588 45.16 -4.04 -1.48
N PHE A 589 45.11 -3.26 -0.41
CA PHE A 589 46.25 -2.77 0.35
C PHE A 589 46.13 -3.21 1.82
N GLY A 590 47.25 -3.23 2.53
CA GLY A 590 47.30 -3.71 3.92
C GLY A 590 47.37 -5.23 4.02
N SER A 591 47.62 -5.71 5.24
CA SER A 591 47.83 -7.13 5.59
C SER A 591 46.63 -7.77 6.30
N GLY A 592 45.55 -7.01 6.53
CA GLY A 592 44.34 -7.51 7.18
C GLY A 592 44.45 -7.63 8.69
N THR A 593 45.43 -6.98 9.32
CA THR A 593 45.62 -6.94 10.78
C THR A 593 44.98 -5.69 11.39
N ALA A 594 44.79 -5.64 12.71
CA ALA A 594 44.20 -4.46 13.36
C ALA A 594 45.02 -3.17 13.13
N ASN A 595 46.35 -3.29 13.08
CA ASN A 595 47.28 -2.18 12.86
C ASN A 595 47.48 -1.85 11.37
N ASP A 596 47.12 -2.78 10.49
CA ASP A 596 47.26 -2.63 9.03
C ASP A 596 46.09 -3.35 8.33
N PRO A 597 44.87 -2.80 8.44
CA PRO A 597 43.67 -3.44 7.93
C PRO A 597 43.66 -3.45 6.40
N TYR A 598 42.94 -4.41 5.81
CA TYR A 598 42.70 -4.43 4.38
C TYR A 598 41.96 -3.17 3.95
N ARG A 599 42.41 -2.57 2.85
CA ARG A 599 41.81 -1.39 2.21
C ARG A 599 41.68 -1.68 0.73
N PHE A 600 40.57 -1.30 0.14
CA PHE A 600 40.39 -1.41 -1.31
C PHE A 600 40.91 -0.16 -2.01
N ARG A 601 41.31 -0.29 -3.29
CA ARG A 601 41.73 0.86 -4.09
C ARG A 601 40.63 1.91 -4.19
N ASP A 602 41.06 3.15 -4.38
CA ASP A 602 40.13 4.26 -4.62
C ASP A 602 39.28 4.01 -5.85
N GLY A 603 37.99 4.28 -5.70
CA GLY A 603 36.95 4.03 -6.69
C GLY A 603 36.15 2.76 -6.45
N LEU A 604 36.67 1.74 -5.77
CA LEU A 604 35.88 0.54 -5.45
C LEU A 604 34.90 0.81 -4.30
N LEU A 605 33.68 0.28 -4.44
CA LEU A 605 32.70 0.31 -3.36
C LEU A 605 33.09 -0.72 -2.31
N TYR A 606 33.21 -0.27 -1.06
CA TYR A 606 33.74 -1.08 0.03
C TYR A 606 33.01 -2.42 0.16
N HIS A 607 31.67 -2.41 0.22
CA HIS A 607 30.90 -3.64 0.40
C HIS A 607 31.02 -4.60 -0.79
N ASP A 608 30.96 -4.09 -2.02
CA ASP A 608 31.11 -4.91 -3.23
C ASP A 608 32.50 -5.56 -3.26
N ALA A 609 33.56 -4.79 -3.00
CA ALA A 609 34.93 -5.29 -2.96
C ALA A 609 35.19 -6.24 -1.79
N TYR A 610 34.58 -5.96 -0.63
CA TYR A 610 34.65 -6.80 0.57
C TYR A 610 34.08 -8.20 0.31
N TYR A 611 32.83 -8.30 -0.13
CA TYR A 611 32.20 -9.59 -0.38
C TYR A 611 32.85 -10.34 -1.54
N HIS A 612 33.26 -9.61 -2.59
CA HIS A 612 34.00 -10.19 -3.70
C HIS A 612 35.35 -10.77 -3.26
N TYR A 613 36.08 -10.06 -2.40
CA TYR A 613 37.34 -10.56 -1.86
C TYR A 613 37.16 -11.79 -0.96
N LEU A 614 36.16 -11.78 -0.07
CA LEU A 614 35.86 -12.94 0.76
C LEU A 614 35.55 -14.17 -0.10
N ALA A 615 34.72 -14.01 -1.13
CA ALA A 615 34.40 -15.08 -2.06
C ALA A 615 35.63 -15.55 -2.86
N GLN A 616 36.46 -14.62 -3.35
CA GLN A 616 37.69 -14.92 -4.08
C GLN A 616 38.67 -15.75 -3.25
N GLU A 617 38.84 -15.43 -1.98
CA GLU A 617 39.76 -16.10 -1.07
C GLU A 617 39.12 -17.29 -0.32
N GLY A 618 37.87 -17.62 -0.62
CA GLY A 618 37.12 -18.71 0.02
C GLY A 618 36.92 -18.50 1.53
N ILE A 619 36.88 -17.25 2.00
CA ILE A 619 36.73 -16.91 3.42
C ILE A 619 35.25 -17.02 3.80
N GLN A 620 34.92 -18.01 4.63
CA GLN A 620 33.60 -18.13 5.25
C GLN A 620 33.57 -17.34 6.56
N VAL A 621 32.63 -16.39 6.66
CA VAL A 621 32.53 -15.48 7.82
C VAL A 621 31.66 -16.11 8.89
N ARG A 622 32.24 -16.35 10.07
CA ARG A 622 31.52 -16.79 11.26
C ARG A 622 30.86 -15.62 11.99
N ASN A 623 31.60 -14.52 12.14
CA ASN A 623 31.12 -13.33 12.84
C ASN A 623 31.72 -12.06 12.22
N ARG A 624 30.94 -10.99 12.18
CA ARG A 624 31.35 -9.67 11.68
C ARG A 624 30.87 -8.61 12.64
N ARG A 625 31.74 -7.67 13.00
CA ARG A 625 31.37 -6.50 13.80
C ARG A 625 32.15 -5.26 13.38
N LEU A 626 31.52 -4.11 13.59
CA LEU A 626 32.19 -2.81 13.46
C LEU A 626 33.21 -2.65 14.59
N GLU A 627 34.41 -2.19 14.22
CA GLU A 627 35.52 -1.94 15.13
C GLU A 627 36.20 -0.62 14.75
N GLN A 628 36.66 0.13 15.74
CA GLN A 628 37.41 1.35 15.52
C GLN A 628 38.88 1.00 15.25
N LEU A 629 39.40 1.41 14.09
CA LEU A 629 40.74 1.07 13.60
C LEU A 629 41.59 2.35 13.43
N SER A 630 42.91 2.18 13.28
CA SER A 630 43.79 3.28 12.92
C SER A 630 43.46 3.78 11.51
N GLY A 631 42.74 4.91 11.44
CA GLY A 631 42.32 5.53 10.18
C GLY A 631 40.80 5.59 9.95
N GLY A 632 39.98 5.06 10.87
CA GLY A 632 38.52 5.16 10.78
C GLY A 632 37.79 3.97 11.37
N PHE A 633 36.54 3.76 10.96
CA PHE A 633 35.77 2.57 11.30
C PHE A 633 35.98 1.47 10.25
N GLY A 634 35.96 0.22 10.70
CA GLY A 634 36.15 -0.94 9.85
C GLY A 634 35.44 -2.18 10.37
N ASP A 635 35.46 -3.24 9.57
CA ASP A 635 34.92 -4.54 9.94
C ASP A 635 36.02 -5.43 10.52
N ARG A 636 35.79 -5.94 11.73
CA ARG A 636 36.48 -7.11 12.25
C ARG A 636 35.69 -8.35 11.86
N VAL A 637 36.35 -9.25 11.16
CA VAL A 637 35.78 -10.47 10.57
C VAL A 637 36.45 -11.67 11.21
N GLU A 638 35.68 -12.49 11.92
CA GLU A 638 36.11 -13.80 12.39
C GLU A 638 35.68 -14.84 11.35
N ALA A 639 36.64 -15.49 10.72
CA ALA A 639 36.39 -16.55 9.76
C ALA A 639 36.18 -17.91 10.44
N GLU A 640 35.48 -18.84 9.77
CA GLU A 640 35.28 -20.20 10.28
C GLU A 640 36.59 -20.98 10.46
N ASP A 641 37.61 -20.66 9.66
CA ASP A 641 38.95 -21.24 9.77
C ASP A 641 39.79 -20.66 10.93
N GLY A 642 39.21 -19.78 11.74
CA GLY A 642 39.83 -19.19 12.92
C GLY A 642 40.64 -17.92 12.65
N ARG A 643 40.79 -17.48 11.40
CA ARG A 643 41.43 -16.18 11.09
C ARG A 643 40.58 -15.02 11.58
N VAL A 644 41.24 -13.98 12.07
CA VAL A 644 40.61 -12.69 12.37
C VAL A 644 41.21 -11.66 11.42
N LEU A 645 40.36 -11.10 10.56
CA LEU A 645 40.73 -10.15 9.52
C LEU A 645 40.07 -8.80 9.79
N TYR A 646 40.78 -7.74 9.46
CA TYR A 646 40.30 -6.36 9.63
C TYR A 646 40.22 -5.68 8.27
N PHE A 647 39.12 -4.98 8.00
CA PHE A 647 38.85 -4.26 6.76
C PHE A 647 38.45 -2.82 7.09
N LEU A 648 39.07 -1.82 6.47
CA LEU A 648 38.75 -0.42 6.71
C LEU A 648 37.60 0.02 5.79
N ASN A 649 36.48 0.44 6.37
CA ASN A 649 35.26 0.87 5.65
C ASN A 649 35.32 2.36 5.28
N ASP A 650 36.01 3.16 6.10
CA ASP A 650 35.95 4.61 5.99
C ASP A 650 37.28 5.21 5.52
N LYS A 651 37.24 5.93 4.39
CA LYS A 651 38.12 7.07 4.18
C LYS A 651 37.36 8.30 4.66
N LEU A 652 37.43 8.57 5.97
CA LEU A 652 37.22 9.92 6.47
C LEU A 652 38.32 10.78 5.84
N HIS A 653 38.01 11.43 4.73
CA HIS A 653 38.78 12.56 4.25
C HIS A 653 38.58 13.69 5.26
N LEU A 654 39.38 13.69 6.32
CA LEU A 654 39.77 14.90 7.01
C LEU A 654 40.66 15.69 6.02
N GLN A 655 40.04 16.58 5.26
CA GLN A 655 40.71 17.77 4.74
C GLN A 655 40.01 19.00 5.31
#